data_AF-A0A2W5VC79-F1
#
_entry.id   AF-A0A2W5VC79-F1
#
_cell.length_a   1.000
_cell.length_b   1.000
_cell.length_c   1.000
_cell.angle_alpha   90.00
_cell.angle_beta   90.00
_cell.angle_gamma   90.00
#
_symmetry.space_group_name_H-M   'P 1'
#
loop_
_entity.id
_entity.type
_entity.pdbx_description
1 polymer ?
#
loop_
_entity_poly.entity_id
_entity_poly.type
_entity_poly.pdbx_seq_one_letter_code
_entity_poly.pdbx_strand_id
1 'polypeptide(L)'
;MTSTTSPSGASLAAAPPSVTSVAVPAAGVYGERADLIFTVDFDAPVTVTGTPQLSLTVGSTTRQAGYVSGSGSSSLVFRYTIAAGETDADGITVGTLALNGGTLTDAASNSADLTLQNVASAAAVLVETAAPVVSSVLVPTNATYKTGDALNFTVNFDEAVTVTGAPRLALVVGSTTRQATYVSGSGTSALVFRYAAQSGDLDTNGITLGSLALNGGTLTDAAGNAAVLTLNSVGSTTAVRVDAVAPTVSQVRPSTSSTTYYKTGGVISITVTFNEAVTVSGTPQLGIMVGSTLRQAGYFSGSGGLNLTFRYTVQDGDTDADGIAVGTLATNGGSLRDAVGNDASLTLLNISSTANLRVDTTPPEFVSVTATGGRTYKIGDVVQVSVNFNEAVRNQGIPKLGLVLETGTVLTGSYTISGASVILGYTVQAGDFSDGFQTATAFTLNGVTVGDLALNPIVNSLPATTFSTIKIDGVLPTVQSIAPVRAVAGPSGAAFTVTFSEAVTGVDASDFVLAATGTAAGTIASVTGSGSTYTVNLTSVSGEGTLRLDLKSAGTGVADVAGNAIATGGATGQTVTIDSTPPGLPTIAAVAGDDTISAGEVSGLAFGGTIEAGATVALTIGGVAKTAVVSGTSWSYAVSQAEIDAWGTGSKIIAVTATDAAGNVSATEVRAFTVDASALAPPPQPDPEPEPPRPPSLVDLTTRPAAAFVDLALDSLQIAPGSAKTGSPTITLPDGSVAASTAAKAQADINAAVVQFKAGAISQALLEERLTDAVASTTGVAHDAYVFFTGSAPTSKGMTWLIDSADNPNDLTDGYYAKFSVENRYINFAINLGKVGEGRAAFDAKYGALTFADAVAKAYGEIIGVAEAQAAGVDVPAALRYIQAQESYFRALGGDDLGAKAAMAGFVLSAGTAYHVGKSYEALEDYVVATIVSKGGAAAAPAWDLG
;
A
#
# COMPACT_ATOMS: atom_id res chain seq x y z
N MET A 1 -140.42 102.92 40.26
CA MET A 1 -139.46 103.81 39.52
C MET A 1 -138.09 103.66 40.18
N THR A 2 -136.98 104.04 39.51
CA THR A 2 -135.56 103.94 39.95
C THR A 2 -135.12 102.49 40.32
N SER A 3 -134.25 101.76 39.62
CA SER A 3 -132.95 102.10 38.97
C SER A 3 -131.97 102.69 40.01
N THR A 4 -130.79 102.10 40.29
CA THR A 4 -129.77 101.60 39.35
C THR A 4 -128.90 100.42 39.89
N THR A 5 -128.31 99.66 38.95
CA THR A 5 -126.99 98.98 39.00
C THR A 5 -126.56 98.09 40.18
N SER A 6 -126.24 96.82 39.86
CA SER A 6 -125.15 96.05 40.48
C SER A 6 -124.25 95.45 39.39
N PRO A 7 -122.95 95.78 39.42
CA PRO A 7 -121.88 94.86 39.04
C PRO A 7 -120.65 95.00 40.00
N SER A 8 -119.63 94.15 40.00
CA SER A 8 -119.49 92.73 39.63
C SER A 8 -118.10 92.26 40.07
N GLY A 9 -117.97 90.99 40.48
CA GLY A 9 -116.72 90.21 40.51
C GLY A 9 -115.41 90.94 40.83
N ALA A 10 -114.98 90.90 42.10
CA ALA A 10 -113.56 90.99 42.41
C ALA A 10 -112.88 89.73 41.85
N SER A 11 -112.05 89.87 40.81
CA SER A 11 -111.22 88.76 40.36
C SER A 11 -110.23 88.42 41.47
N LEU A 12 -110.15 87.14 41.85
CA LEU A 12 -108.95 86.68 42.53
C LEU A 12 -107.78 86.89 41.56
N ALA A 13 -106.65 87.36 42.07
CA ALA A 13 -105.39 87.22 41.36
C ALA A 13 -105.08 85.71 41.28
N ALA A 14 -104.60 85.24 40.13
CA ALA A 14 -104.00 83.92 40.05
C ALA A 14 -102.80 83.87 41.03
N ALA A 15 -102.60 82.73 41.68
CA ALA A 15 -101.41 82.53 42.49
C ALA A 15 -100.16 82.60 41.59
N PRO A 16 -99.06 83.24 42.04
CA PRO A 16 -97.81 83.20 41.30
C PRO A 16 -97.33 81.75 41.15
N PRO A 17 -96.79 81.36 39.98
CA PRO A 17 -96.32 80.00 39.77
C PRO A 17 -95.14 79.69 40.69
N SER A 18 -95.09 78.48 41.25
CA SER A 18 -94.09 78.05 42.23
C SER A 18 -93.32 76.81 41.77
N VAL A 19 -92.03 76.70 42.13
CA VAL A 19 -91.23 75.50 41.86
C VAL A 19 -91.76 74.33 42.69
N THR A 20 -92.02 73.19 42.03
CA THR A 20 -92.58 71.98 42.65
C THR A 20 -91.55 70.85 42.78
N SER A 21 -90.64 70.70 41.81
CA SER A 21 -89.52 69.76 41.86
C SER A 21 -88.29 70.27 41.10
N VAL A 22 -87.12 69.72 41.44
CA VAL A 22 -85.91 69.85 40.61
C VAL A 22 -85.31 68.47 40.36
N ALA A 23 -85.37 68.04 39.10
CA ALA A 23 -84.67 66.87 38.62
C ALA A 23 -83.19 67.20 38.34
N VAL A 24 -82.32 66.29 38.75
CA VAL A 24 -80.85 66.37 38.61
C VAL A 24 -80.36 65.33 37.58
N PRO A 25 -79.09 65.39 37.14
CA PRO A 25 -78.51 64.37 36.25
C PRO A 25 -78.62 62.95 36.81
N ALA A 26 -78.51 61.95 35.94
CA ALA A 26 -78.45 60.55 36.36
C ALA A 26 -77.18 60.27 37.19
N ALA A 27 -77.23 59.26 38.06
CA ALA A 27 -76.05 58.83 38.80
C ALA A 27 -74.96 58.29 37.86
N GLY A 28 -73.72 58.74 38.05
CA GLY A 28 -72.57 58.44 37.19
C GLY A 28 -71.37 59.34 37.49
N VAL A 29 -70.24 59.05 36.85
CA VAL A 29 -69.05 59.93 36.85
C VAL A 29 -68.99 60.65 35.50
N TYR A 30 -68.84 61.96 35.53
CA TYR A 30 -68.93 62.82 34.35
C TYR A 30 -67.60 63.51 34.02
N GLY A 31 -67.11 63.29 32.79
CA GLY A 31 -65.86 63.84 32.26
C GLY A 31 -65.93 65.29 31.77
N GLU A 32 -64.79 65.82 31.29
CA GLU A 32 -64.72 67.17 30.71
C GLU A 32 -65.74 67.32 29.56
N ARG A 33 -66.43 68.47 29.51
CA ARG A 33 -67.45 68.81 28.49
C ARG A 33 -68.72 67.95 28.52
N ALA A 34 -68.90 67.06 29.50
CA ALA A 34 -70.17 66.40 29.69
C ALA A 34 -71.23 67.41 30.18
N ASP A 35 -72.48 67.25 29.70
CA ASP A 35 -73.60 68.12 30.04
C ASP A 35 -74.36 67.59 31.25
N LEU A 36 -74.27 68.30 32.37
CA LEU A 36 -75.14 68.12 33.52
C LEU A 36 -76.46 68.87 33.24
N ILE A 37 -77.50 68.11 32.94
CA ILE A 37 -78.85 68.62 32.64
C ILE A 37 -79.72 68.57 33.90
N PHE A 38 -80.41 69.68 34.17
CA PHE A 38 -81.36 69.83 35.26
C PHE A 38 -82.71 70.25 34.69
N THR A 39 -83.80 69.81 35.32
CA THR A 39 -85.15 70.30 35.02
C THR A 39 -85.76 70.89 36.27
N VAL A 40 -86.25 72.13 36.19
CA VAL A 40 -86.99 72.81 37.25
C VAL A 40 -88.46 72.84 36.86
N ASP A 41 -89.29 72.14 37.62
CA ASP A 41 -90.72 72.02 37.36
C ASP A 41 -91.52 73.04 38.17
N PHE A 42 -92.53 73.64 37.56
CA PHE A 42 -93.45 74.61 38.16
C PHE A 42 -94.88 74.04 38.21
N ASP A 43 -95.69 74.51 39.15
CA ASP A 43 -97.11 74.17 39.25
C ASP A 43 -97.96 74.67 38.06
N ALA A 44 -97.52 75.72 37.38
CA ALA A 44 -98.15 76.29 36.19
C ALA A 44 -97.11 76.76 35.14
N PRO A 45 -97.50 76.97 33.87
CA PRO A 45 -96.57 77.39 32.82
C PRO A 45 -95.96 78.77 33.04
N VAL A 46 -94.63 78.86 32.89
CA VAL A 46 -93.86 80.11 33.06
C VAL A 46 -93.25 80.58 31.73
N THR A 47 -93.41 81.87 31.45
CA THR A 47 -92.76 82.58 30.35
C THR A 47 -91.43 83.13 30.84
N VAL A 48 -90.35 82.81 30.12
CA VAL A 48 -88.98 83.24 30.41
C VAL A 48 -88.62 84.48 29.59
N THR A 49 -88.07 85.50 30.26
CA THR A 49 -87.27 86.54 29.61
C THR A 49 -85.86 86.59 30.22
N GLY A 50 -84.88 87.12 29.50
CA GLY A 50 -83.48 87.14 29.93
C GLY A 50 -82.83 85.75 29.94
N THR A 51 -81.84 85.54 30.80
CA THR A 51 -81.03 84.31 30.87
C THR A 51 -80.90 83.79 32.31
N PRO A 52 -81.98 83.27 32.91
CA PRO A 52 -81.94 82.73 34.27
C PRO A 52 -80.92 81.58 34.41
N GLN A 53 -80.42 81.40 35.62
CA GLN A 53 -79.36 80.47 35.96
C GLN A 53 -79.72 79.68 37.22
N LEU A 54 -79.51 78.36 37.19
CA LEU A 54 -79.58 77.50 38.35
C LEU A 54 -78.16 77.30 38.88
N SER A 55 -77.86 77.80 40.07
CA SER A 55 -76.55 77.59 40.68
C SER A 55 -76.41 76.15 41.17
N LEU A 56 -75.17 75.65 41.10
CA LEU A 56 -74.75 74.36 41.64
C LEU A 56 -73.35 74.51 42.24
N THR A 57 -72.94 73.62 43.14
CA THR A 57 -71.55 73.49 43.58
C THR A 57 -70.97 72.22 42.98
N VAL A 58 -69.79 72.35 42.37
CA VAL A 58 -68.93 71.25 41.91
C VAL A 58 -67.67 71.25 42.78
N GLY A 59 -67.51 70.23 43.61
CA GLY A 59 -66.50 70.13 44.65
C GLY A 59 -66.62 71.28 45.65
N SER A 60 -65.73 72.26 45.54
CA SER A 60 -65.74 73.49 46.37
C SER A 60 -66.17 74.76 45.61
N THR A 61 -66.47 74.67 44.31
CA THR A 61 -66.71 75.85 43.45
C THR A 61 -68.17 75.96 43.03
N THR A 62 -68.78 77.12 43.27
CA THR A 62 -70.12 77.43 42.75
C THR A 62 -70.08 77.75 41.25
N ARG A 63 -70.87 77.02 40.48
CA ARG A 63 -71.11 77.14 39.05
C ARG A 63 -72.55 77.55 38.77
N GLN A 64 -72.85 77.79 37.51
CA GLN A 64 -74.16 78.26 37.03
C GLN A 64 -74.59 77.42 35.82
N ALA A 65 -75.62 76.60 35.99
CA ALA A 65 -76.30 75.96 34.88
C ALA A 65 -77.16 77.02 34.17
N GLY A 66 -76.88 77.28 32.89
CA GLY A 66 -77.63 78.24 32.09
C GLY A 66 -78.97 77.66 31.64
N TYR A 67 -80.02 78.49 31.61
CA TYR A 67 -81.30 78.14 31.00
C TYR A 67 -81.14 77.81 29.50
N VAL A 68 -81.81 76.73 29.06
CA VAL A 68 -81.74 76.21 27.68
C VAL A 68 -83.10 76.29 26.98
N SER A 69 -84.17 75.76 27.59
CA SER A 69 -85.48 75.62 26.95
C SER A 69 -86.60 75.42 27.98
N GLY A 70 -87.85 75.62 27.56
CA GLY A 70 -89.05 75.41 28.40
C GLY A 70 -90.00 76.59 28.54
N SER A 71 -89.62 77.79 28.07
CA SER A 71 -90.48 78.99 28.11
C SER A 71 -91.87 78.76 27.49
N GLY A 72 -92.91 79.14 28.23
CA GLY A 72 -94.31 78.86 27.89
C GLY A 72 -94.82 77.49 28.38
N SER A 73 -94.00 76.74 29.11
CA SER A 73 -94.36 75.45 29.72
C SER A 73 -94.07 75.44 31.23
N SER A 74 -94.49 74.37 31.91
CA SER A 74 -94.27 74.18 33.35
C SER A 74 -92.96 73.45 33.70
N SER A 75 -92.04 73.24 32.75
CA SER A 75 -90.73 72.62 33.02
C SER A 75 -89.63 73.39 32.30
N LEU A 76 -88.66 73.91 33.04
CA LEU A 76 -87.51 74.65 32.49
C LEU A 76 -86.24 73.80 32.56
N VAL A 77 -85.58 73.62 31.43
CA VAL A 77 -84.33 72.88 31.30
C VAL A 77 -83.14 73.81 31.46
N PHE A 78 -82.22 73.45 32.35
CA PHE A 78 -80.94 74.11 32.58
C PHE A 78 -79.79 73.15 32.27
N ARG A 79 -78.63 73.70 31.89
CA ARG A 79 -77.43 72.93 31.54
C ARG A 79 -76.20 73.57 32.16
N TYR A 80 -75.41 72.76 32.86
CA TYR A 80 -74.00 73.06 33.11
C TYR A 80 -73.13 72.11 32.27
N THR A 81 -72.19 72.65 31.52
CA THR A 81 -71.20 71.85 30.78
C THR A 81 -69.91 71.89 31.58
N ILE A 82 -69.41 70.71 32.01
CA ILE A 82 -68.26 70.59 32.91
C ILE A 82 -67.00 71.20 32.29
N ALA A 83 -66.28 72.01 33.07
CA ALA A 83 -65.04 72.67 32.69
C ALA A 83 -63.81 71.78 32.96
N ALA A 84 -62.68 72.09 32.32
CA ALA A 84 -61.42 71.38 32.55
C ALA A 84 -60.86 71.67 33.96
N GLY A 85 -60.40 70.62 34.65
CA GLY A 85 -59.82 70.70 35.98
C GLY A 85 -60.84 70.76 37.12
N GLU A 86 -62.08 70.35 36.87
CA GLU A 86 -63.10 70.15 37.90
C GLU A 86 -63.06 68.71 38.45
N THR A 87 -63.24 68.58 39.76
CA THR A 87 -63.38 67.28 40.44
C THR A 87 -64.40 67.40 41.56
N ASP A 88 -65.21 66.35 41.72
CA ASP A 88 -66.26 66.21 42.71
C ASP A 88 -66.51 64.72 42.98
N ALA A 89 -66.00 64.22 44.11
CA ALA A 89 -65.99 62.79 44.45
C ALA A 89 -67.09 62.40 45.46
N ASP A 90 -67.72 63.38 46.12
CA ASP A 90 -68.86 63.21 47.03
C ASP A 90 -70.21 63.65 46.42
N GLY A 91 -70.17 64.35 45.30
CA GLY A 91 -71.29 64.58 44.37
C GLY A 91 -71.88 65.98 44.44
N ILE A 92 -72.24 66.52 43.27
CA ILE A 92 -72.63 67.93 43.15
C ILE A 92 -73.82 68.29 44.05
N THR A 93 -73.89 69.56 44.44
CA THR A 93 -75.03 70.11 45.20
C THR A 93 -75.76 71.17 44.38
N VAL A 94 -77.09 71.10 44.28
CA VAL A 94 -77.90 72.17 43.66
C VAL A 94 -78.10 73.32 44.64
N GLY A 95 -77.89 74.55 44.18
CA GLY A 95 -78.02 75.79 44.95
C GLY A 95 -79.38 76.46 44.77
N THR A 96 -79.38 77.71 44.32
CA THR A 96 -80.58 78.54 44.08
C THR A 96 -80.79 78.87 42.61
N LEU A 97 -82.05 79.08 42.21
CA LEU A 97 -82.43 79.62 40.91
C LEU A 97 -82.44 81.16 40.95
N ALA A 98 -81.75 81.80 40.01
CA ALA A 98 -81.61 83.24 39.90
C ALA A 98 -82.05 83.76 38.52
N LEU A 99 -82.73 84.90 38.48
CA LEU A 99 -83.26 85.48 37.23
C LEU A 99 -82.21 86.11 36.31
N ASN A 100 -81.04 86.48 36.85
CA ASN A 100 -79.93 87.10 36.10
C ASN A 100 -80.37 88.24 35.15
N GLY A 101 -81.17 89.18 35.67
CA GLY A 101 -81.72 90.32 34.92
C GLY A 101 -82.93 90.01 34.04
N GLY A 102 -83.38 88.75 34.00
CA GLY A 102 -84.60 88.31 33.31
C GLY A 102 -85.85 88.29 34.19
N THR A 103 -86.90 87.62 33.70
CA THR A 103 -88.14 87.35 34.43
C THR A 103 -88.59 85.90 34.22
N LEU A 104 -89.27 85.34 35.23
CA LEU A 104 -90.09 84.14 35.13
C LEU A 104 -91.50 84.53 35.57
N THR A 105 -92.46 84.52 34.64
CA THR A 105 -93.83 85.01 34.90
C THR A 105 -94.89 84.15 34.25
N ASP A 106 -96.07 84.02 34.87
CA ASP A 106 -97.24 83.42 34.23
C ASP A 106 -97.82 84.29 33.09
N ALA A 107 -98.91 83.84 32.46
CA ALA A 107 -99.63 84.58 31.42
C ALA A 107 -100.36 85.84 31.92
N ALA A 108 -100.45 86.06 33.24
CA ALA A 108 -100.99 87.26 33.87
C ALA A 108 -99.88 88.23 34.35
N SER A 109 -98.61 87.92 34.05
CA SER A 109 -97.41 88.65 34.47
C SER A 109 -97.09 88.59 35.98
N ASN A 110 -97.61 87.60 36.71
CA ASN A 110 -97.20 87.33 38.09
C ASN A 110 -95.81 86.69 38.12
N SER A 111 -94.86 87.28 38.87
CA SER A 111 -93.52 86.72 39.06
C SER A 111 -93.56 85.38 39.81
N ALA A 112 -92.81 84.40 39.33
CA ALA A 112 -92.69 83.09 39.95
C ALA A 112 -91.98 83.11 41.32
N ASP A 113 -92.36 82.21 42.23
CA ASP A 113 -91.54 81.86 43.40
C ASP A 113 -90.40 80.94 42.95
N LEU A 114 -89.17 81.33 43.29
CA LEU A 114 -87.92 80.67 42.89
C LEU A 114 -87.38 79.73 43.97
N THR A 115 -88.09 79.60 45.09
CA THR A 115 -87.73 78.74 46.21
C THR A 115 -87.81 77.28 45.78
N LEU A 116 -86.66 76.63 45.57
CA LEU A 116 -86.61 75.26 45.07
C LEU A 116 -87.23 74.27 46.09
N GLN A 117 -88.20 73.49 45.63
CA GLN A 117 -88.83 72.41 46.39
C GLN A 117 -88.47 71.05 45.78
N ASN A 118 -88.51 69.99 46.60
CA ASN A 118 -88.31 68.59 46.20
C ASN A 118 -87.13 68.37 45.24
N VAL A 119 -85.97 68.95 45.59
CA VAL A 119 -84.71 68.77 44.84
C VAL A 119 -84.24 67.32 44.98
N ALA A 120 -84.02 66.64 43.86
CA ALA A 120 -83.51 65.28 43.85
C ALA A 120 -82.04 65.22 44.32
N SER A 121 -81.65 64.12 44.98
CA SER A 121 -80.28 63.96 45.49
C SER A 121 -79.29 63.76 44.35
N ALA A 122 -78.26 64.62 44.30
CA ALA A 122 -77.19 64.55 43.31
C ALA A 122 -75.85 64.04 43.89
N ALA A 123 -75.84 63.48 45.11
CA ALA A 123 -74.67 62.87 45.78
C ALA A 123 -74.13 61.58 45.10
N ALA A 124 -74.57 61.28 43.88
CA ALA A 124 -74.06 60.22 43.01
C ALA A 124 -73.81 60.72 41.57
N VAL A 125 -73.87 62.05 41.36
CA VAL A 125 -73.49 62.76 40.14
C VAL A 125 -72.09 63.30 40.41
N LEU A 126 -71.09 62.46 40.13
CA LEU A 126 -69.68 62.75 40.40
C LEU A 126 -69.04 63.42 39.18
N VAL A 127 -68.00 64.22 39.40
CA VAL A 127 -67.22 64.87 38.34
C VAL A 127 -65.76 64.45 38.46
N GLU A 128 -65.19 63.97 37.35
CA GLU A 128 -63.76 63.68 37.27
C GLU A 128 -63.24 64.09 35.90
N THR A 129 -62.25 64.97 35.86
CA THR A 129 -61.68 65.53 34.63
C THR A 129 -60.15 65.36 34.54
N ALA A 130 -59.54 64.71 35.53
CA ALA A 130 -58.20 64.13 35.36
C ALA A 130 -58.23 63.09 34.23
N ALA A 131 -57.10 62.96 33.53
CA ALA A 131 -56.92 61.92 32.54
C ALA A 131 -55.86 60.94 33.04
N PRO A 132 -56.08 59.61 33.01
CA PRO A 132 -55.13 58.63 33.51
C PRO A 132 -53.75 58.80 32.86
N VAL A 133 -52.69 58.89 33.66
CA VAL A 133 -51.32 59.08 33.18
C VAL A 133 -50.47 57.84 33.43
N VAL A 134 -49.56 57.50 32.51
CA VAL A 134 -48.59 56.42 32.75
C VAL A 134 -47.69 56.82 33.92
N SER A 135 -47.75 56.06 35.02
CA SER A 135 -46.94 56.27 36.22
C SER A 135 -45.56 55.59 36.11
N SER A 136 -45.51 54.41 35.49
CA SER A 136 -44.28 53.63 35.28
C SER A 136 -44.41 52.60 34.16
N VAL A 137 -43.28 52.11 33.64
CA VAL A 137 -43.25 50.95 32.74
C VAL A 137 -42.27 49.91 33.24
N LEU A 138 -42.80 48.76 33.66
CA LEU A 138 -42.01 47.58 33.96
C LEU A 138 -41.59 46.90 32.64
N VAL A 139 -40.30 46.58 32.53
CA VAL A 139 -39.66 45.97 31.35
C VAL A 139 -39.35 44.49 31.59
N PRO A 140 -39.04 43.70 30.54
CA PRO A 140 -38.67 42.30 30.69
C PRO A 140 -37.44 42.10 31.59
N THR A 141 -37.27 40.91 32.13
CA THR A 141 -36.07 40.53 32.89
C THR A 141 -34.81 40.59 32.05
N ASN A 142 -33.67 40.93 32.67
CA ASN A 142 -32.37 40.99 32.00
C ASN A 142 -31.97 39.63 31.41
N ALA A 143 -31.86 39.55 30.08
CA ALA A 143 -31.44 38.38 29.31
C ALA A 143 -31.16 38.80 27.86
N THR A 144 -30.51 37.91 27.09
CA THR A 144 -30.59 37.93 25.62
C THR A 144 -31.74 37.02 25.20
N TYR A 145 -32.77 37.60 24.60
CA TYR A 145 -33.97 36.90 24.12
C TYR A 145 -33.75 36.41 22.69
N LYS A 146 -34.10 35.17 22.38
CA LYS A 146 -33.93 34.58 21.04
C LYS A 146 -35.25 34.48 20.27
N THR A 147 -35.18 33.99 19.02
CA THR A 147 -36.35 33.85 18.14
C THR A 147 -37.53 33.17 18.84
N GLY A 148 -38.67 33.87 18.94
CA GLY A 148 -39.90 33.40 19.56
C GLY A 148 -40.06 33.69 21.06
N ASP A 149 -39.01 34.12 21.78
CA ASP A 149 -39.10 34.43 23.20
C ASP A 149 -39.99 35.66 23.47
N ALA A 150 -40.71 35.63 24.59
CA ALA A 150 -41.72 36.63 24.94
C ALA A 150 -41.18 37.73 25.87
N LEU A 151 -40.89 38.90 25.29
CA LEU A 151 -40.62 40.14 26.01
C LEU A 151 -41.96 40.72 26.50
N ASN A 152 -42.20 40.67 27.81
CA ASN A 152 -43.41 41.21 28.44
C ASN A 152 -43.12 42.57 29.09
N PHE A 153 -43.99 43.54 28.85
CA PHE A 153 -43.94 44.89 29.41
C PHE A 153 -45.24 45.15 30.18
N THR A 154 -45.19 45.85 31.31
CA THR A 154 -46.39 46.31 32.01
C THR A 154 -46.37 47.82 32.09
N VAL A 155 -47.31 48.47 31.40
CA VAL A 155 -47.53 49.91 31.47
C VAL A 155 -48.49 50.15 32.62
N ASN A 156 -48.01 50.77 33.69
CA ASN A 156 -48.82 51.13 34.84
C ASN A 156 -49.30 52.57 34.68
N PHE A 157 -50.59 52.79 34.91
CA PHE A 157 -51.21 54.10 35.09
C PHE A 157 -51.25 54.46 36.58
N ASP A 158 -51.73 55.65 36.91
CA ASP A 158 -52.07 56.06 38.28
C ASP A 158 -53.45 55.55 38.72
N GLU A 159 -54.42 55.51 37.79
CA GLU A 159 -55.76 54.94 38.00
C GLU A 159 -56.12 53.81 37.00
N ALA A 160 -57.37 53.34 37.02
CA ALA A 160 -57.82 52.16 36.25
C ALA A 160 -58.27 52.53 34.82
N VAL A 161 -57.67 51.87 33.81
CA VAL A 161 -57.90 52.18 32.40
C VAL A 161 -58.70 51.08 31.70
N THR A 162 -59.83 51.46 31.11
CA THR A 162 -60.60 50.66 30.15
C THR A 162 -59.97 50.73 28.77
N VAL A 163 -59.71 49.56 28.19
CA VAL A 163 -59.11 49.40 26.85
C VAL A 163 -60.19 49.01 25.84
N THR A 164 -60.25 49.71 24.72
CA THR A 164 -60.94 49.24 23.51
C THR A 164 -59.96 49.09 22.36
N GLY A 165 -60.32 48.30 21.34
CA GLY A 165 -59.43 48.01 20.20
C GLY A 165 -58.20 47.20 20.60
N ALA A 166 -57.06 47.47 19.95
CA ALA A 166 -55.82 46.72 20.14
C ALA A 166 -54.59 47.66 20.17
N PRO A 167 -54.37 48.41 21.26
CA PRO A 167 -53.23 49.31 21.40
C PRO A 167 -51.88 48.58 21.33
N ARG A 168 -50.83 49.32 21.03
CA ARG A 168 -49.47 48.81 20.81
C ARG A 168 -48.43 49.69 21.51
N LEU A 169 -47.43 49.07 22.09
CA LEU A 169 -46.24 49.73 22.62
C LEU A 169 -45.11 49.53 21.60
N ALA A 170 -44.63 50.62 21.00
CA ALA A 170 -43.49 50.56 20.09
C ALA A 170 -42.20 50.27 20.86
N LEU A 171 -41.29 49.53 20.24
CA LEU A 171 -39.92 49.33 20.72
C LEU A 171 -38.96 49.32 19.53
N VAL A 172 -37.72 49.75 19.73
CA VAL A 172 -36.62 49.58 18.79
C VAL A 172 -35.77 48.40 19.24
N VAL A 173 -35.50 47.50 18.31
CA VAL A 173 -34.60 46.35 18.47
C VAL A 173 -33.47 46.53 17.47
N GLY A 174 -32.30 46.93 17.97
CA GLY A 174 -31.15 47.35 17.18
C GLY A 174 -31.48 48.61 16.37
N SER A 175 -31.79 48.44 15.08
CA SER A 175 -32.24 49.51 14.18
C SER A 175 -33.72 49.40 13.77
N THR A 176 -34.40 48.32 14.15
CA THR A 176 -35.75 48.01 13.65
C THR A 176 -36.84 48.35 14.67
N THR A 177 -37.78 49.21 14.29
CA THR A 177 -38.97 49.47 15.11
C THR A 177 -39.94 48.28 15.03
N ARG A 178 -40.12 47.60 16.15
CA ARG A 178 -41.08 46.52 16.40
C ARG A 178 -42.27 47.04 17.23
N GLN A 179 -43.26 46.19 17.44
CA GLN A 179 -44.52 46.55 18.11
C GLN A 179 -44.93 45.46 19.10
N ALA A 180 -44.89 45.75 20.39
CA ALA A 180 -45.49 44.90 21.41
C ALA A 180 -47.02 45.05 21.38
N THR A 181 -47.74 43.93 21.25
CA THR A 181 -49.21 43.90 21.25
C THR A 181 -49.75 43.89 22.66
N TYR A 182 -50.84 44.63 22.91
CA TYR A 182 -51.64 44.49 24.12
C TYR A 182 -52.11 43.03 24.34
N VAL A 183 -52.12 42.58 25.60
CA VAL A 183 -52.46 41.21 26.01
C VAL A 183 -53.59 41.19 27.05
N SER A 184 -53.50 42.00 28.11
CA SER A 184 -54.44 41.98 29.24
C SER A 184 -54.33 43.23 30.11
N GLY A 185 -55.30 43.44 31.01
CA GLY A 185 -55.29 44.51 32.02
C GLY A 185 -56.45 45.53 31.97
N SER A 186 -57.38 45.41 31.01
CA SER A 186 -58.50 46.35 30.87
C SER A 186 -59.38 46.39 32.13
N GLY A 187 -59.74 47.60 32.57
CA GLY A 187 -60.43 47.83 33.84
C GLY A 187 -59.50 47.82 35.06
N THR A 188 -58.17 47.89 34.85
CA THR A 188 -57.16 47.98 35.91
C THR A 188 -56.11 49.03 35.57
N SER A 189 -55.26 49.41 36.52
CA SER A 189 -54.15 50.33 36.29
C SER A 189 -52.93 49.71 35.60
N ALA A 190 -52.90 48.38 35.36
CA ALA A 190 -51.72 47.68 34.85
C ALA A 190 -52.00 46.98 33.51
N LEU A 191 -51.57 47.59 32.41
CA LEU A 191 -51.77 47.06 31.05
C LEU A 191 -50.54 46.28 30.58
N VAL A 192 -50.73 44.99 30.27
CA VAL A 192 -49.66 44.10 29.80
C VAL A 192 -49.57 44.12 28.28
N PHE A 193 -48.36 44.34 27.77
CA PHE A 193 -47.99 44.25 26.36
C PHE A 193 -46.92 43.17 26.17
N ARG A 194 -46.94 42.48 25.03
CA ARG A 194 -45.97 41.44 24.67
C ARG A 194 -45.40 41.66 23.29
N TYR A 195 -44.09 41.60 23.18
CA TYR A 195 -43.40 41.36 21.92
C TYR A 195 -42.85 39.92 21.93
N ALA A 196 -42.96 39.20 20.82
CA ALA A 196 -42.25 37.95 20.61
C ALA A 196 -41.13 38.23 19.62
N ALA A 197 -39.87 37.95 19.99
CA ALA A 197 -38.71 38.28 19.17
C ALA A 197 -38.79 37.60 17.78
N GLN A 198 -38.58 38.37 16.71
CA GLN A 198 -38.77 37.92 15.34
C GLN A 198 -37.42 37.52 14.74
N SER A 199 -37.41 36.47 13.91
CA SER A 199 -36.20 35.99 13.24
C SER A 199 -35.49 37.14 12.50
N GLY A 200 -34.20 37.30 12.75
CA GLY A 200 -33.40 38.41 12.24
C GLY A 200 -33.37 39.67 13.12
N ASP A 201 -34.06 39.70 14.27
CA ASP A 201 -33.83 40.73 15.29
C ASP A 201 -32.43 40.57 15.91
N LEU A 202 -31.68 41.67 16.00
CA LEU A 202 -30.40 41.72 16.71
C LEU A 202 -30.29 43.05 17.47
N ASP A 203 -30.10 42.97 18.77
CA ASP A 203 -29.85 44.09 19.67
C ASP A 203 -28.87 43.65 20.77
N THR A 204 -27.59 43.99 20.57
CA THR A 204 -26.50 43.61 21.46
C THR A 204 -26.26 44.63 22.59
N ASN A 205 -26.95 45.78 22.59
CA ASN A 205 -26.77 46.87 23.56
C ASN A 205 -27.98 47.11 24.47
N GLY A 206 -29.15 46.58 24.13
CA GLY A 206 -30.40 46.66 24.87
C GLY A 206 -31.45 47.50 24.15
N ILE A 207 -32.67 46.96 24.07
CA ILE A 207 -33.80 47.58 23.34
C ILE A 207 -34.14 48.99 23.83
N THR A 208 -34.86 49.77 23.05
CA THR A 208 -35.40 51.08 23.47
C THR A 208 -36.91 51.12 23.33
N LEU A 209 -37.65 51.69 24.28
CA LEU A 209 -39.10 51.90 24.13
C LEU A 209 -39.41 53.16 23.31
N GLY A 210 -40.42 53.05 22.46
CA GLY A 210 -41.02 54.15 21.72
C GLY A 210 -42.33 54.62 22.35
N SER A 211 -43.27 55.09 21.53
CA SER A 211 -44.59 55.53 21.99
C SER A 211 -45.55 54.37 22.28
N LEU A 212 -46.45 54.59 23.25
CA LEU A 212 -47.72 53.88 23.35
C LEU A 212 -48.71 54.48 22.34
N ALA A 213 -49.33 53.64 21.52
CA ALA A 213 -50.22 54.04 20.43
C ALA A 213 -51.55 53.30 20.49
N LEU A 214 -52.66 54.04 20.35
CA LEU A 214 -54.03 53.49 20.45
C LEU A 214 -54.37 52.50 19.32
N ASN A 215 -53.74 52.61 18.15
CA ASN A 215 -53.93 51.70 17.01
C ASN A 215 -55.43 51.46 16.67
N GLY A 216 -56.22 52.53 16.62
CA GLY A 216 -57.66 52.50 16.33
C GLY A 216 -58.57 52.18 17.52
N GLY A 217 -58.01 51.93 18.71
CA GLY A 217 -58.74 51.75 19.96
C GLY A 217 -58.82 53.01 20.83
N THR A 218 -59.19 52.83 22.10
CA THR A 218 -59.16 53.87 23.14
C THR A 218 -58.51 53.34 24.42
N LEU A 219 -57.98 54.27 25.21
CA LEU A 219 -57.55 54.07 26.59
C LEU A 219 -58.23 55.20 27.39
N THR A 220 -59.20 54.85 28.22
CA THR A 220 -60.01 55.82 28.98
C THR A 220 -60.26 55.34 30.41
N ASP A 221 -60.49 56.26 31.33
CA ASP A 221 -61.00 55.96 32.68
C ASP A 221 -62.49 55.53 32.67
N ALA A 222 -63.17 55.64 33.81
CA ALA A 222 -64.61 55.41 33.96
C ALA A 222 -65.50 56.62 33.60
N ALA A 223 -64.96 57.84 33.56
CA ALA A 223 -65.66 59.08 33.22
C ALA A 223 -65.65 59.40 31.71
N GLY A 224 -64.75 58.74 30.96
CA GLY A 224 -64.51 58.91 29.53
C GLY A 224 -63.27 59.73 29.17
N ASN A 225 -62.45 60.17 30.14
CA ASN A 225 -61.27 60.98 29.87
C ASN A 225 -60.17 60.12 29.21
N ALA A 226 -59.50 60.65 28.17
CA ALA A 226 -58.55 59.91 27.35
C ALA A 226 -57.13 59.93 27.92
N ALA A 227 -56.54 58.75 28.11
CA ALA A 227 -55.28 58.56 28.81
C ALA A 227 -54.08 59.29 28.18
N VAL A 228 -53.19 59.82 29.02
CA VAL A 228 -51.94 60.47 28.60
C VAL A 228 -50.89 59.39 28.29
N LEU A 229 -50.60 59.23 27.00
CA LEU A 229 -49.78 58.12 26.46
C LEU A 229 -48.26 58.30 26.61
N THR A 230 -47.82 59.39 27.23
CA THR A 230 -46.40 59.66 27.50
C THR A 230 -45.88 58.70 28.56
N LEU A 231 -44.91 57.85 28.21
CA LEU A 231 -44.33 56.90 29.15
C LEU A 231 -43.45 57.61 30.20
N ASN A 232 -43.74 57.39 31.48
CA ASN A 232 -42.88 57.82 32.59
C ASN A 232 -42.22 56.61 33.27
N SER A 233 -41.20 56.88 34.10
CA SER A 233 -40.53 55.93 34.98
C SER A 233 -40.27 54.55 34.34
N VAL A 234 -39.69 54.56 33.13
CA VAL A 234 -39.39 53.35 32.35
C VAL A 234 -38.21 52.60 32.95
N GLY A 235 -38.36 51.29 33.17
CA GLY A 235 -37.29 50.43 33.66
C GLY A 235 -36.11 50.32 32.67
N SER A 236 -34.90 50.09 33.19
CA SER A 236 -33.68 50.03 32.37
C SER A 236 -33.67 48.84 31.41
N THR A 237 -33.55 49.10 30.11
CA THR A 237 -33.55 48.10 29.04
C THR A 237 -32.16 47.68 28.56
N THR A 238 -31.07 48.24 29.10
CA THR A 238 -29.68 48.01 28.65
C THR A 238 -29.16 46.57 28.77
N ALA A 239 -29.89 45.73 29.51
CA ALA A 239 -29.65 44.29 29.64
C ALA A 239 -30.86 43.43 29.17
N VAL A 240 -31.84 44.04 28.50
CA VAL A 240 -32.90 43.36 27.74
C VAL A 240 -32.48 43.36 26.27
N ARG A 241 -31.71 42.35 25.90
CA ARG A 241 -31.05 42.22 24.59
C ARG A 241 -31.78 41.22 23.72
N VAL A 242 -31.58 41.27 22.41
CA VAL A 242 -32.21 40.34 21.47
C VAL A 242 -31.17 39.76 20.55
N ASP A 243 -31.20 38.44 20.36
CA ASP A 243 -30.42 37.76 19.35
C ASP A 243 -31.26 36.62 18.74
N ALA A 244 -31.97 36.97 17.67
CA ALA A 244 -32.82 36.10 16.88
C ALA A 244 -32.18 35.81 15.51
N VAL A 245 -30.85 35.94 15.38
CA VAL A 245 -30.11 35.70 14.14
C VAL A 245 -29.61 34.26 14.12
N ALA A 246 -30.36 33.37 13.46
CA ALA A 246 -29.93 31.99 13.31
C ALA A 246 -28.60 31.88 12.51
N PRO A 247 -27.63 31.06 12.96
CA PRO A 247 -26.42 30.80 12.20
C PRO A 247 -26.74 30.07 10.89
N THR A 248 -25.99 30.38 9.83
CA THR A 248 -26.22 29.93 8.45
C THR A 248 -24.94 29.37 7.84
N VAL A 249 -25.07 28.35 6.97
CA VAL A 249 -23.92 27.79 6.25
C VAL A 249 -23.41 28.80 5.23
N SER A 250 -22.14 29.17 5.33
CA SER A 250 -21.45 30.10 4.44
C SER A 250 -20.63 29.40 3.34
N GLN A 251 -20.14 28.19 3.61
CA GLN A 251 -19.41 27.35 2.65
C GLN A 251 -19.50 25.86 3.01
N VAL A 252 -19.47 24.98 2.00
CA VAL A 252 -19.16 23.56 2.19
C VAL A 252 -17.92 23.20 1.38
N ARG A 253 -16.91 22.60 2.02
CA ARG A 253 -15.62 22.28 1.41
C ARG A 253 -15.14 20.87 1.80
N PRO A 254 -15.06 19.94 0.84
CA PRO A 254 -14.41 18.64 1.05
C PRO A 254 -12.89 18.73 1.21
N SER A 255 -12.30 17.70 1.82
CA SER A 255 -10.86 17.50 1.89
C SER A 255 -10.29 17.07 0.53
N THR A 256 -9.61 17.99 -0.15
CA THR A 256 -8.85 17.68 -1.37
C THR A 256 -7.54 16.95 -1.00
N SER A 257 -7.59 15.63 -0.92
CA SER A 257 -6.37 14.80 -0.99
C SER A 257 -5.78 14.84 -2.40
N SER A 258 -4.52 14.45 -2.55
CA SER A 258 -3.85 14.27 -3.85
C SER A 258 -4.17 12.93 -4.54
N THR A 259 -5.04 12.11 -3.94
CA THR A 259 -5.41 10.78 -4.43
C THR A 259 -6.57 10.88 -5.43
N THR A 260 -6.38 10.39 -6.65
CA THR A 260 -7.40 10.47 -7.73
C THR A 260 -8.69 9.72 -7.41
N TYR A 261 -8.62 8.70 -6.53
CA TYR A 261 -9.74 7.87 -6.08
C TYR A 261 -9.59 7.55 -4.59
N TYR A 262 -10.72 7.33 -3.90
CA TYR A 262 -10.83 6.69 -2.59
C TYR A 262 -11.30 5.25 -2.77
N LYS A 263 -10.79 4.32 -1.94
CA LYS A 263 -11.24 2.92 -1.86
C LYS A 263 -11.76 2.56 -0.47
N THR A 264 -12.22 1.33 -0.24
CA THR A 264 -12.75 0.85 1.05
C THR A 264 -11.82 1.23 2.22
N GLY A 265 -12.42 1.75 3.30
CA GLY A 265 -11.68 2.25 4.47
C GLY A 265 -11.07 3.64 4.29
N GLY A 266 -11.06 4.19 3.07
CA GLY A 266 -10.69 5.57 2.80
C GLY A 266 -11.67 6.55 3.44
N VAL A 267 -11.15 7.63 4.04
CA VAL A 267 -11.96 8.57 4.83
C VAL A 267 -12.10 9.90 4.09
N ILE A 268 -13.28 10.15 3.54
CA ILE A 268 -13.67 11.44 2.97
C ILE A 268 -14.05 12.36 4.13
N SER A 269 -13.38 13.50 4.28
CA SER A 269 -13.75 14.55 5.24
C SER A 269 -14.41 15.72 4.52
N ILE A 270 -15.46 16.29 5.10
CA ILE A 270 -16.16 17.46 4.56
C ILE A 270 -16.36 18.49 5.67
N THR A 271 -15.88 19.71 5.47
CA THR A 271 -16.10 20.83 6.38
C THR A 271 -17.31 21.63 5.93
N VAL A 272 -18.27 21.81 6.84
CA VAL A 272 -19.36 22.77 6.72
C VAL A 272 -18.99 24.00 7.56
N THR A 273 -18.83 25.13 6.91
CA THR A 273 -18.51 26.41 7.54
C THR A 273 -19.79 27.23 7.72
N PHE A 274 -19.99 27.78 8.91
CA PHE A 274 -21.09 28.69 9.24
C PHE A 274 -20.59 30.14 9.27
N ASN A 275 -21.50 31.12 9.23
CA ASN A 275 -21.17 32.54 9.44
C ASN A 275 -20.88 32.88 10.92
N GLU A 276 -21.32 32.03 11.86
CA GLU A 276 -21.15 32.17 13.31
C GLU A 276 -20.81 30.81 13.94
N ALA A 277 -20.35 30.80 15.20
CA ALA A 277 -19.94 29.60 15.91
C ALA A 277 -21.13 28.72 16.32
N VAL A 278 -21.09 27.44 15.97
CA VAL A 278 -22.19 26.50 16.20
C VAL A 278 -21.80 25.45 17.25
N THR A 279 -22.55 25.42 18.34
CA THR A 279 -22.56 24.36 19.34
C THR A 279 -23.39 23.18 18.84
N VAL A 280 -22.79 21.98 18.88
CA VAL A 280 -23.38 20.72 18.44
C VAL A 280 -23.84 19.90 19.65
N SER A 281 -25.05 19.33 19.56
CA SER A 281 -25.49 18.23 20.43
C SER A 281 -25.98 17.06 19.58
N GLY A 282 -25.98 15.84 20.14
CA GLY A 282 -26.34 14.61 19.43
C GLY A 282 -25.32 14.21 18.36
N THR A 283 -25.77 13.56 17.29
CA THR A 283 -24.91 13.05 16.20
C THR A 283 -25.42 13.48 14.81
N PRO A 284 -25.30 14.76 14.43
CA PRO A 284 -25.69 15.23 13.10
C PRO A 284 -25.01 14.47 11.97
N GLN A 285 -25.70 14.40 10.83
CA GLN A 285 -25.26 13.69 9.63
C GLN A 285 -25.36 14.59 8.41
N LEU A 286 -24.37 14.48 7.52
CA LEU A 286 -24.34 15.11 6.21
C LEU A 286 -24.50 14.01 5.15
N GLY A 287 -25.64 14.00 4.47
CA GLY A 287 -25.88 13.07 3.36
C GLY A 287 -24.93 13.34 2.21
N ILE A 288 -24.38 12.29 1.62
CA ILE A 288 -23.57 12.34 0.40
C ILE A 288 -24.04 11.26 -0.58
N MET A 289 -24.07 11.58 -1.86
CA MET A 289 -24.28 10.61 -2.94
C MET A 289 -22.91 10.02 -3.30
N VAL A 290 -22.81 8.69 -3.31
CA VAL A 290 -21.66 7.96 -3.85
C VAL A 290 -22.18 7.12 -5.01
N GLY A 291 -21.94 7.61 -6.23
CA GLY A 291 -22.59 7.15 -7.45
C GLY A 291 -24.10 7.34 -7.38
N SER A 292 -24.83 6.25 -7.17
CA SER A 292 -26.29 6.25 -6.94
C SER A 292 -26.69 5.93 -5.48
N THR A 293 -25.73 5.65 -4.60
CA THR A 293 -25.99 5.21 -3.22
C THR A 293 -25.93 6.38 -2.24
N LEU A 294 -27.00 6.60 -1.46
CA LEU A 294 -27.02 7.63 -0.42
C LEU A 294 -26.28 7.12 0.82
N ARG A 295 -25.16 7.77 1.14
CA ARG A 295 -24.33 7.53 2.32
C ARG A 295 -24.47 8.71 3.29
N GLN A 296 -24.10 8.48 4.55
CA GLN A 296 -24.19 9.49 5.63
C GLN A 296 -22.80 9.73 6.20
N ALA A 297 -22.26 10.93 6.01
CA ALA A 297 -21.06 11.38 6.69
C ALA A 297 -21.44 11.82 8.13
N GLY A 298 -20.90 11.15 9.14
CA GLY A 298 -21.17 11.47 10.54
C GLY A 298 -20.40 12.71 11.00
N TYR A 299 -21.00 13.52 11.88
CA TYR A 299 -20.30 14.59 12.57
C TYR A 299 -19.07 14.05 13.32
N PHE A 300 -17.92 14.70 13.14
CA PHE A 300 -16.63 14.29 13.71
C PHE A 300 -16.03 15.32 14.70
N SER A 301 -16.02 16.61 14.35
CA SER A 301 -15.44 17.67 15.20
C SER A 301 -15.92 19.07 14.82
N GLY A 302 -15.70 20.07 15.70
CA GLY A 302 -15.91 21.49 15.39
C GLY A 302 -16.88 22.26 16.30
N SER A 303 -17.60 21.58 17.20
CA SER A 303 -18.56 22.20 18.13
C SER A 303 -17.96 23.40 18.89
N GLY A 304 -18.71 24.51 18.93
CA GLY A 304 -18.29 25.78 19.52
C GLY A 304 -17.44 26.66 18.59
N GLY A 305 -17.28 26.28 17.32
CA GLY A 305 -16.55 27.03 16.30
C GLY A 305 -17.32 27.19 14.99
N LEU A 306 -16.73 27.91 14.02
CA LEU A 306 -17.33 28.17 12.71
C LEU A 306 -17.38 26.93 11.79
N ASN A 307 -16.52 25.94 12.03
CA ASN A 307 -16.21 24.87 11.08
C ASN A 307 -16.55 23.49 11.66
N LEU A 308 -17.67 22.90 11.22
CA LEU A 308 -18.04 21.53 11.58
C LEU A 308 -17.49 20.55 10.54
N THR A 309 -16.68 19.59 10.98
CA THR A 309 -16.14 18.53 10.12
C THR A 309 -17.01 17.28 10.23
N PHE A 310 -17.44 16.78 9.09
CA PHE A 310 -18.13 15.50 8.91
C PHE A 310 -17.18 14.51 8.23
N ARG A 311 -17.35 13.22 8.50
CA ARG A 311 -16.54 12.14 7.91
C ARG A 311 -17.38 10.98 7.43
N TYR A 312 -17.07 10.50 6.24
CA TYR A 312 -17.54 9.22 5.73
C TYR A 312 -16.34 8.28 5.49
N THR A 313 -16.46 7.04 5.95
CA THR A 313 -15.52 5.97 5.61
C THR A 313 -16.14 5.16 4.48
N VAL A 314 -15.47 5.11 3.33
CA VAL A 314 -15.91 4.37 2.14
C VAL A 314 -16.11 2.89 2.47
N GLN A 315 -17.24 2.34 2.02
CA GLN A 315 -17.67 0.96 2.24
C GLN A 315 -17.52 0.14 0.96
N ASP A 316 -17.40 -1.18 1.09
CA ASP A 316 -17.36 -2.07 -0.07
C ASP A 316 -18.62 -1.90 -0.94
N GLY A 317 -18.42 -1.86 -2.26
CA GLY A 317 -19.47 -1.60 -3.25
C GLY A 317 -19.78 -0.13 -3.49
N ASP A 318 -19.10 0.81 -2.82
CA ASP A 318 -19.12 2.23 -3.21
C ASP A 318 -18.36 2.42 -4.54
N THR A 319 -19.02 2.99 -5.55
CA THR A 319 -18.42 3.36 -6.84
C THR A 319 -18.97 4.69 -7.32
N ASP A 320 -18.08 5.57 -7.79
CA ASP A 320 -18.35 6.96 -8.16
C ASP A 320 -17.21 7.50 -9.04
N ALA A 321 -17.43 7.54 -10.36
CA ALA A 321 -16.40 7.86 -11.35
C ALA A 321 -16.28 9.37 -11.66
N ASP A 322 -17.34 10.13 -11.43
CA ASP A 322 -17.43 11.58 -11.68
C ASP A 322 -17.26 12.46 -10.43
N GLY A 323 -17.40 11.89 -9.23
CA GLY A 323 -17.06 12.46 -7.91
C GLY A 323 -18.28 12.78 -7.04
N ILE A 324 -18.22 12.38 -5.77
CA ILE A 324 -19.38 12.39 -4.83
C ILE A 324 -20.22 13.68 -4.84
N ALA A 325 -21.54 13.57 -4.70
CA ALA A 325 -22.38 14.76 -4.50
C ALA A 325 -22.62 15.02 -3.00
N VAL A 326 -22.63 16.28 -2.58
CA VAL A 326 -23.06 16.65 -1.22
C VAL A 326 -24.57 16.88 -1.19
N GLY A 327 -25.28 16.15 -0.33
CA GLY A 327 -26.72 16.20 -0.15
C GLY A 327 -27.16 17.11 0.99
N THR A 328 -28.01 16.60 1.89
CA THR A 328 -28.63 17.39 2.97
C THR A 328 -27.89 17.26 4.30
N LEU A 329 -27.81 18.36 5.05
CA LEU A 329 -27.40 18.34 6.46
C LEU A 329 -28.63 18.11 7.35
N ALA A 330 -28.54 17.17 8.29
CA ALA A 330 -29.60 16.82 9.22
C ALA A 330 -29.06 16.70 10.67
N THR A 331 -29.84 17.14 11.66
CA THR A 331 -29.41 17.08 13.07
C THR A 331 -29.48 15.69 13.68
N ASN A 332 -30.22 14.74 13.06
CA ASN A 332 -30.33 13.34 13.49
C ASN A 332 -30.63 13.19 15.00
N GLY A 333 -31.71 13.85 15.46
CA GLY A 333 -32.12 13.87 16.88
C GLY A 333 -31.29 14.79 17.79
N GLY A 334 -30.18 15.34 17.29
CA GLY A 334 -29.38 16.37 17.95
C GLY A 334 -29.84 17.81 17.67
N SER A 335 -28.94 18.77 17.93
CA SER A 335 -29.14 20.19 17.62
C SER A 335 -27.86 20.83 17.08
N LEU A 336 -28.03 21.85 16.23
CA LEU A 336 -26.99 22.77 15.81
C LEU A 336 -27.46 24.18 16.19
N ARG A 337 -26.77 24.85 17.13
CA ARG A 337 -27.23 26.12 17.73
C ARG A 337 -26.09 27.10 17.95
N ASP A 338 -26.38 28.40 17.93
CA ASP A 338 -25.48 29.45 18.44
C ASP A 338 -25.37 29.41 19.98
N ALA A 339 -24.72 30.42 20.57
CA ALA A 339 -24.51 30.53 22.01
C ALA A 339 -25.76 30.96 22.82
N VAL A 340 -26.76 31.57 22.17
CA VAL A 340 -28.04 32.01 22.76
C VAL A 340 -29.12 30.93 22.61
N GLY A 341 -28.97 30.07 21.61
CA GLY A 341 -29.76 28.89 21.34
C GLY A 341 -30.77 29.03 20.20
N ASN A 342 -30.56 29.88 19.17
CA ASN A 342 -31.32 29.73 17.92
C ASN A 342 -30.86 28.48 17.18
N ASP A 343 -31.78 27.81 16.48
CA ASP A 343 -31.46 26.65 15.64
C ASP A 343 -30.86 27.08 14.30
N ALA A 344 -29.76 26.44 13.90
CA ALA A 344 -29.02 26.77 12.68
C ALA A 344 -29.80 26.45 11.40
N SER A 345 -29.65 27.30 10.39
CA SER A 345 -30.13 27.02 9.03
C SER A 345 -29.28 25.92 8.40
N LEU A 346 -29.92 24.79 8.08
CA LEU A 346 -29.28 23.59 7.52
C LEU A 346 -29.11 23.65 5.99
N THR A 347 -29.58 24.72 5.34
CA THR A 347 -29.45 24.94 3.89
C THR A 347 -27.99 25.12 3.52
N LEU A 348 -27.41 24.17 2.79
CA LEU A 348 -26.03 24.24 2.34
C LEU A 348 -25.87 25.28 1.22
N LEU A 349 -24.84 26.12 1.33
CA LEU A 349 -24.48 27.13 0.34
C LEU A 349 -22.99 27.00 -0.03
N ASN A 350 -22.64 27.51 -1.22
CA ASN A 350 -21.27 27.56 -1.74
C ASN A 350 -20.53 26.21 -1.61
N ILE A 351 -21.16 25.14 -2.11
CA ILE A 351 -20.58 23.80 -2.13
C ILE A 351 -19.42 23.79 -3.14
N SER A 352 -18.21 23.47 -2.64
CA SER A 352 -17.01 23.37 -3.45
C SER A 352 -17.06 22.15 -4.38
N SER A 353 -16.46 22.24 -5.57
CA SER A 353 -16.45 21.13 -6.54
C SER A 353 -15.89 19.84 -5.95
N THR A 354 -16.61 18.75 -6.20
CA THR A 354 -16.34 17.41 -5.69
C THR A 354 -15.76 16.46 -6.75
N ALA A 355 -15.59 16.89 -8.01
CA ALA A 355 -15.30 16.02 -9.17
C ALA A 355 -13.95 15.25 -9.15
N ASN A 356 -13.13 15.51 -8.13
CA ASN A 356 -11.87 14.82 -7.85
C ASN A 356 -11.97 13.86 -6.64
N LEU A 357 -13.13 13.78 -5.99
CA LEU A 357 -13.43 12.89 -4.86
C LEU A 357 -14.12 11.62 -5.37
N ARG A 358 -13.47 10.97 -6.33
CA ARG A 358 -13.98 9.75 -6.95
C ARG A 358 -13.84 8.60 -5.97
N VAL A 359 -14.74 7.64 -6.06
CA VAL A 359 -14.73 6.46 -5.20
C VAL A 359 -14.72 5.23 -6.08
N ASP A 360 -13.85 4.29 -5.78
CA ASP A 360 -13.79 3.02 -6.49
C ASP A 360 -13.33 1.94 -5.52
N THR A 361 -14.17 0.92 -5.36
CA THR A 361 -13.93 -0.24 -4.51
C THR A 361 -13.89 -1.54 -5.31
N THR A 362 -13.88 -1.43 -6.64
CA THR A 362 -13.97 -2.55 -7.58
C THR A 362 -12.59 -3.12 -7.89
N PRO A 363 -12.30 -4.40 -7.64
CA PRO A 363 -11.11 -5.05 -8.17
C PRO A 363 -11.13 -5.13 -9.70
N PRO A 364 -9.98 -4.95 -10.38
CA PRO A 364 -9.88 -5.21 -11.81
C PRO A 364 -10.01 -6.72 -12.08
N GLU A 365 -10.90 -7.09 -13.01
CA GLU A 365 -11.20 -8.49 -13.35
C GLU A 365 -10.33 -8.99 -14.50
N PHE A 366 -9.98 -10.27 -14.45
CA PHE A 366 -9.25 -10.95 -15.53
C PHE A 366 -10.16 -11.21 -16.75
N VAL A 367 -9.63 -10.98 -17.96
CA VAL A 367 -10.33 -11.20 -19.23
C VAL A 367 -9.67 -12.31 -20.07
N SER A 368 -8.34 -12.29 -20.26
CA SER A 368 -7.63 -13.30 -21.06
C SER A 368 -6.13 -13.31 -20.82
N VAL A 369 -5.46 -14.43 -21.14
CA VAL A 369 -4.02 -14.43 -21.44
C VAL A 369 -3.83 -14.69 -22.93
N THR A 370 -2.93 -13.94 -23.57
CA THR A 370 -2.53 -14.11 -24.98
C THR A 370 -1.00 -14.15 -25.08
N ALA A 371 -0.45 -14.66 -26.18
CA ALA A 371 1.00 -14.71 -26.39
C ALA A 371 1.38 -14.51 -27.86
N THR A 372 2.54 -13.90 -28.12
CA THR A 372 2.86 -13.30 -29.43
C THR A 372 3.58 -14.28 -30.38
N GLY A 373 2.80 -15.18 -30.98
CA GLY A 373 3.21 -16.01 -32.13
C GLY A 373 3.44 -17.49 -31.80
N GLY A 374 3.19 -18.36 -32.77
CA GLY A 374 3.45 -19.80 -32.67
C GLY A 374 4.72 -20.18 -33.43
N ARG A 375 5.83 -20.39 -32.72
CA ARG A 375 7.14 -20.78 -33.26
C ARG A 375 8.03 -21.38 -32.16
N THR A 376 9.18 -21.90 -32.55
CA THR A 376 10.32 -22.11 -31.65
C THR A 376 11.03 -20.78 -31.39
N TYR A 377 11.44 -20.55 -30.15
CA TYR A 377 12.21 -19.40 -29.66
C TYR A 377 13.59 -19.90 -29.22
N LYS A 378 14.63 -19.24 -29.69
CA LYS A 378 16.03 -19.61 -29.47
C LYS A 378 16.71 -18.64 -28.49
N ILE A 379 17.93 -18.91 -28.03
CA ILE A 379 18.67 -18.05 -27.09
C ILE A 379 18.68 -16.59 -27.59
N GLY A 380 18.28 -15.67 -26.70
CA GLY A 380 18.17 -14.24 -26.99
C GLY A 380 16.84 -13.81 -27.63
N ASP A 381 15.98 -14.72 -28.10
CA ASP A 381 14.61 -14.38 -28.46
C ASP A 381 13.79 -13.98 -27.22
N VAL A 382 12.84 -13.05 -27.41
CA VAL A 382 11.89 -12.67 -26.35
C VAL A 382 10.53 -13.34 -26.59
N VAL A 383 10.16 -14.26 -25.71
CA VAL A 383 8.79 -14.77 -25.57
C VAL A 383 7.94 -13.68 -24.93
N GLN A 384 6.84 -13.29 -25.58
CA GLN A 384 5.90 -12.30 -25.05
C GLN A 384 4.55 -12.92 -24.69
N VAL A 385 4.11 -12.66 -23.46
CA VAL A 385 2.81 -13.08 -22.90
C VAL A 385 2.10 -11.84 -22.37
N SER A 386 0.82 -11.66 -22.69
CA SER A 386 0.00 -10.53 -22.23
C SER A 386 -1.18 -11.02 -21.40
N VAL A 387 -1.24 -10.60 -20.14
CA VAL A 387 -2.39 -10.82 -19.25
C VAL A 387 -3.28 -9.58 -19.34
N ASN A 388 -4.54 -9.77 -19.74
CA ASN A 388 -5.48 -8.70 -20.05
C ASN A 388 -6.62 -8.66 -19.01
N PHE A 389 -7.00 -7.46 -18.61
CA PHE A 389 -8.01 -7.17 -17.61
C PHE A 389 -9.21 -6.42 -18.24
N ASN A 390 -10.31 -6.28 -17.51
CA ASN A 390 -11.48 -5.51 -17.92
C ASN A 390 -11.23 -3.99 -17.95
N GLU A 391 -10.26 -3.51 -17.17
CA GLU A 391 -9.92 -2.10 -17.01
C GLU A 391 -8.41 -1.85 -16.90
N ALA A 392 -8.01 -0.58 -16.79
CA ALA A 392 -6.61 -0.17 -16.77
C ALA A 392 -5.95 -0.39 -15.39
N VAL A 393 -4.88 -1.20 -15.37
CA VAL A 393 -4.14 -1.56 -14.15
C VAL A 393 -2.89 -0.70 -13.97
N ARG A 394 -2.34 -0.72 -12.75
CA ARG A 394 -1.04 -0.17 -12.35
C ARG A 394 -0.48 -0.92 -11.15
N ASN A 395 0.69 -0.50 -10.66
CA ASN A 395 1.54 -1.31 -9.81
C ASN A 395 2.16 -0.51 -8.63
N GLN A 396 2.46 -1.20 -7.53
CA GLN A 396 3.07 -0.71 -6.29
C GLN A 396 4.38 -1.47 -5.95
N GLY A 397 5.30 -1.61 -6.91
CA GLY A 397 6.58 -2.29 -6.68
C GLY A 397 7.29 -2.75 -7.95
N ILE A 398 8.01 -3.88 -7.87
CA ILE A 398 8.55 -4.58 -9.04
C ILE A 398 7.98 -6.01 -9.04
N PRO A 399 6.96 -6.30 -9.88
CA PRO A 399 6.50 -7.65 -10.13
C PRO A 399 7.63 -8.54 -10.65
N LYS A 400 7.71 -9.74 -10.09
CA LYS A 400 8.22 -10.90 -10.81
C LYS A 400 7.02 -11.81 -11.04
N LEU A 401 6.72 -12.17 -12.29
CA LEU A 401 5.84 -13.29 -12.59
C LEU A 401 6.69 -14.52 -12.81
N GLY A 402 6.26 -15.65 -12.25
CA GLY A 402 6.77 -16.96 -12.64
C GLY A 402 6.04 -17.48 -13.87
N LEU A 403 6.71 -17.48 -15.02
CA LEU A 403 6.27 -18.19 -16.22
C LEU A 403 6.77 -19.64 -16.09
N VAL A 404 5.85 -20.62 -15.96
CA VAL A 404 6.22 -22.01 -15.69
C VAL A 404 6.35 -22.81 -16.99
N LEU A 405 7.55 -23.30 -17.25
CA LEU A 405 7.80 -24.29 -18.31
C LEU A 405 7.13 -25.63 -18.00
N GLU A 406 6.91 -26.47 -19.01
CA GLU A 406 6.41 -27.84 -18.80
C GLU A 406 7.39 -28.72 -18.00
N THR A 407 8.67 -28.30 -17.94
CA THR A 407 9.72 -28.85 -17.05
C THR A 407 9.61 -28.40 -15.58
N GLY A 408 8.67 -27.50 -15.26
CA GLY A 408 8.48 -26.93 -13.92
C GLY A 408 9.33 -25.69 -13.62
N THR A 409 10.28 -25.33 -14.49
CA THR A 409 11.16 -24.17 -14.30
C THR A 409 10.37 -22.86 -14.27
N VAL A 410 10.58 -22.06 -13.22
CA VAL A 410 9.91 -20.77 -13.00
C VAL A 410 10.75 -19.64 -13.61
N LEU A 411 10.40 -19.25 -14.84
CA LEU A 411 11.09 -18.19 -15.58
C LEU A 411 10.60 -16.80 -15.17
N THR A 412 11.50 -15.95 -14.69
CA THR A 412 11.15 -14.56 -14.32
C THR A 412 11.48 -13.59 -15.46
N GLY A 413 10.45 -13.14 -16.18
CA GLY A 413 10.57 -12.15 -17.25
C GLY A 413 10.57 -10.70 -16.77
N SER A 414 10.95 -9.79 -17.68
CA SER A 414 10.60 -8.38 -17.60
C SER A 414 9.09 -8.17 -17.80
N TYR A 415 8.55 -7.01 -17.42
CA TYR A 415 7.13 -6.69 -17.65
C TYR A 415 6.93 -5.20 -17.98
N THR A 416 5.84 -4.90 -18.66
CA THR A 416 5.36 -3.55 -18.98
C THR A 416 3.84 -3.52 -18.79
N ILE A 417 3.34 -2.51 -18.08
CA ILE A 417 1.89 -2.24 -18.02
C ILE A 417 1.52 -1.29 -19.16
N SER A 418 0.50 -1.66 -19.94
CA SER A 418 -0.04 -0.88 -21.04
C SER A 418 -1.56 -0.86 -20.95
N GLY A 419 -2.11 0.15 -20.27
CA GLY A 419 -3.55 0.24 -20.01
C GLY A 419 -4.07 -0.99 -19.27
N ALA A 420 -4.95 -1.75 -19.93
CA ALA A 420 -5.57 -2.96 -19.38
C ALA A 420 -4.73 -4.25 -19.52
N SER A 421 -3.48 -4.16 -19.98
CA SER A 421 -2.61 -5.32 -20.19
C SER A 421 -1.33 -5.25 -19.35
N VAL A 422 -1.02 -6.35 -18.65
CA VAL A 422 0.33 -6.66 -18.13
C VAL A 422 1.03 -7.50 -19.20
N ILE A 423 1.91 -6.87 -19.96
CA ILE A 423 2.75 -7.52 -20.97
C ILE A 423 4.03 -8.00 -20.29
N LEU A 424 4.45 -9.22 -20.59
CA LEU A 424 5.58 -9.93 -19.98
C LEU A 424 6.53 -10.34 -21.09
N GLY A 425 7.82 -10.04 -20.93
CA GLY A 425 8.87 -10.39 -21.88
C GLY A 425 9.94 -11.24 -21.20
N TYR A 426 10.01 -12.51 -21.56
CA TYR A 426 11.07 -13.43 -21.13
C TYR A 426 12.07 -13.66 -22.27
N THR A 427 13.35 -13.40 -22.02
CA THR A 427 14.43 -13.67 -22.97
C THR A 427 14.97 -15.07 -22.76
N VAL A 428 14.94 -15.93 -23.77
CA VAL A 428 15.46 -17.31 -23.71
C VAL A 428 16.96 -17.31 -23.36
N GLN A 429 17.33 -18.14 -22.40
CA GLN A 429 18.69 -18.36 -21.91
C GLN A 429 19.27 -19.69 -22.43
N ALA A 430 20.59 -19.86 -22.29
CA ALA A 430 21.24 -21.14 -22.58
C ALA A 430 20.81 -22.19 -21.54
N GLY A 431 20.40 -23.37 -22.02
CA GLY A 431 19.88 -24.48 -21.22
C GLY A 431 18.35 -24.51 -21.05
N ASP A 432 17.61 -23.51 -21.54
CA ASP A 432 16.14 -23.58 -21.58
C ASP A 432 15.66 -24.66 -22.56
N PHE A 433 14.61 -25.39 -22.20
CA PHE A 433 13.88 -26.25 -23.14
C PHE A 433 12.39 -26.39 -22.76
N SER A 434 11.50 -26.29 -23.74
CA SER A 434 10.06 -26.58 -23.58
C SER A 434 9.35 -26.83 -24.90
N ASP A 435 8.57 -27.91 -24.96
CA ASP A 435 7.75 -28.29 -26.11
C ASP A 435 6.35 -27.62 -26.11
N GLY A 436 6.00 -26.93 -25.03
CA GLY A 436 4.81 -26.11 -24.84
C GLY A 436 5.00 -25.18 -23.64
N PHE A 437 4.07 -24.25 -23.41
CA PHE A 437 4.12 -23.33 -22.27
C PHE A 437 2.83 -23.35 -21.44
N GLN A 438 2.93 -23.22 -20.11
CA GLN A 438 1.80 -23.27 -19.18
C GLN A 438 1.77 -22.01 -18.28
N THR A 439 0.68 -21.24 -18.28
CA THR A 439 0.52 -20.20 -17.26
C THR A 439 0.20 -20.85 -15.91
N ALA A 440 1.05 -20.63 -14.91
CA ALA A 440 0.89 -21.20 -13.58
C ALA A 440 -0.48 -20.88 -12.96
N THR A 441 -1.01 -21.83 -12.18
CA THR A 441 -2.33 -21.74 -11.50
C THR A 441 -2.43 -20.67 -10.41
N ALA A 442 -1.35 -19.94 -10.12
CA ALA A 442 -1.32 -18.84 -9.15
C ALA A 442 -0.48 -17.67 -9.67
N PHE A 443 -1.11 -16.49 -9.75
CA PHE A 443 -0.45 -15.20 -9.98
C PHE A 443 0.13 -14.66 -8.67
N THR A 444 1.02 -15.42 -8.04
CA THR A 444 1.77 -14.96 -6.87
C THR A 444 2.84 -13.95 -7.29
N LEU A 445 2.46 -12.69 -7.38
CA LEU A 445 3.41 -11.58 -7.30
C LEU A 445 4.08 -11.59 -5.91
N ASN A 446 5.39 -11.38 -5.89
CA ASN A 446 6.22 -11.43 -4.68
C ASN A 446 5.90 -10.29 -3.68
N GLY A 447 4.78 -10.41 -2.94
CA GLY A 447 4.34 -9.43 -1.94
C GLY A 447 3.85 -8.09 -2.51
N VAL A 448 3.75 -7.95 -3.84
CA VAL A 448 3.39 -6.70 -4.52
C VAL A 448 1.94 -6.76 -5.01
N THR A 449 1.18 -5.70 -4.78
CA THR A 449 -0.18 -5.55 -5.31
C THR A 449 -0.17 -4.86 -6.68
N VAL A 450 -0.59 -5.57 -7.73
CA VAL A 450 -1.16 -4.94 -8.92
C VAL A 450 -2.65 -4.70 -8.68
N GLY A 451 -3.13 -3.56 -9.14
CA GLY A 451 -4.52 -3.13 -8.99
C GLY A 451 -4.91 -2.10 -10.05
N ASP A 452 -6.14 -1.63 -9.95
CA ASP A 452 -6.75 -0.57 -10.77
C ASP A 452 -6.17 0.84 -10.52
N LEU A 453 -6.87 1.86 -11.03
CA LEU A 453 -6.60 3.28 -10.76
C LEU A 453 -6.99 3.78 -9.36
N ALA A 454 -7.47 2.92 -8.45
CA ALA A 454 -7.70 3.20 -7.02
C ALA A 454 -6.81 2.39 -6.06
N LEU A 455 -6.01 1.44 -6.56
CA LEU A 455 -5.28 0.41 -5.82
C LEU A 455 -6.17 -0.62 -5.11
N ASN A 456 -7.29 -1.01 -5.71
CA ASN A 456 -8.00 -2.24 -5.38
C ASN A 456 -7.20 -3.44 -5.93
N PRO A 457 -6.86 -4.45 -5.10
CA PRO A 457 -6.02 -5.57 -5.51
C PRO A 457 -6.75 -6.46 -6.53
N ILE A 458 -6.02 -7.06 -7.48
CA ILE A 458 -6.55 -8.21 -8.23
C ILE A 458 -6.89 -9.32 -7.22
N VAL A 459 -8.16 -9.73 -7.15
CA VAL A 459 -8.65 -10.72 -6.16
C VAL A 459 -8.64 -12.17 -6.63
N ASN A 460 -8.45 -12.41 -7.93
CA ASN A 460 -8.57 -13.74 -8.53
C ASN A 460 -7.23 -14.32 -8.99
N SER A 461 -7.04 -15.62 -8.77
CA SER A 461 -5.98 -16.40 -9.43
C SER A 461 -6.22 -16.47 -10.94
N LEU A 462 -5.17 -16.28 -11.75
CA LEU A 462 -5.27 -16.47 -13.20
C LEU A 462 -5.67 -17.92 -13.54
N PRO A 463 -6.59 -18.14 -14.49
CA PRO A 463 -6.92 -19.49 -14.94
C PRO A 463 -5.77 -20.07 -15.76
N ALA A 464 -5.47 -21.35 -15.52
CA ALA A 464 -4.42 -22.08 -16.24
C ALA A 464 -4.72 -22.11 -17.75
N THR A 465 -3.77 -21.61 -18.54
CA THR A 465 -3.87 -21.43 -19.99
C THR A 465 -2.63 -22.05 -20.64
N THR A 466 -2.84 -23.04 -21.50
CA THR A 466 -1.77 -23.73 -22.24
C THR A 466 -1.50 -23.05 -23.59
N PHE A 467 -0.23 -22.83 -23.91
CA PHE A 467 0.25 -22.34 -25.20
C PHE A 467 1.14 -23.40 -25.86
N SER A 468 0.53 -24.44 -26.43
CA SER A 468 1.22 -25.56 -27.09
C SER A 468 1.85 -25.23 -28.46
N THR A 469 1.71 -23.99 -28.92
CA THR A 469 2.33 -23.48 -30.16
C THR A 469 3.62 -22.68 -29.91
N ILE A 470 3.97 -22.43 -28.64
CA ILE A 470 5.21 -21.76 -28.24
C ILE A 470 6.17 -22.84 -27.76
N LYS A 471 7.30 -22.97 -28.46
CA LYS A 471 8.40 -23.86 -28.08
C LYS A 471 9.63 -23.04 -27.72
N ILE A 472 10.40 -23.50 -26.76
CA ILE A 472 11.68 -22.89 -26.39
C ILE A 472 12.76 -23.93 -26.59
N ASP A 473 13.80 -23.55 -27.32
CA ASP A 473 14.96 -24.38 -27.59
C ASP A 473 16.21 -23.51 -27.36
N GLY A 474 16.68 -23.53 -26.12
CA GLY A 474 17.87 -22.84 -25.66
C GLY A 474 19.05 -23.78 -25.40
N VAL A 475 18.96 -25.05 -25.82
CA VAL A 475 20.09 -25.97 -25.79
C VAL A 475 21.13 -25.49 -26.81
N LEU A 476 22.41 -25.66 -26.49
CA LEU A 476 23.51 -25.33 -27.40
C LEU A 476 24.10 -26.65 -27.94
N PRO A 477 24.21 -26.84 -29.27
CA PRO A 477 24.87 -28.02 -29.79
C PRO A 477 26.33 -28.08 -29.36
N THR A 478 26.83 -29.29 -29.13
CA THR A 478 28.21 -29.61 -28.75
C THR A 478 28.76 -30.73 -29.60
N VAL A 479 30.08 -30.85 -29.74
CA VAL A 479 30.72 -32.01 -30.37
C VAL A 479 30.88 -33.13 -29.34
N GLN A 480 30.21 -34.26 -29.53
CA GLN A 480 30.41 -35.46 -28.70
C GLN A 480 31.64 -36.26 -29.14
N SER A 481 31.95 -36.31 -30.44
CA SER A 481 33.14 -37.01 -30.95
C SER A 481 33.57 -36.53 -32.33
N ILE A 482 34.88 -36.61 -32.60
CA ILE A 482 35.47 -36.62 -33.94
C ILE A 482 36.42 -37.82 -34.02
N ALA A 483 36.02 -38.88 -34.73
CA ALA A 483 36.72 -40.16 -34.77
C ALA A 483 36.89 -40.67 -36.21
N PRO A 484 38.01 -41.34 -36.56
CA PRO A 484 38.21 -41.88 -37.90
C PRO A 484 37.20 -43.00 -38.22
N VAL A 485 36.67 -43.01 -39.44
CA VAL A 485 35.71 -44.02 -39.93
C VAL A 485 36.35 -45.43 -39.98
N ARG A 486 37.67 -45.48 -40.14
CA ARG A 486 38.56 -46.65 -39.97
C ARG A 486 40.00 -46.16 -39.82
N ALA A 487 40.87 -46.96 -39.23
CA ALA A 487 42.31 -46.83 -39.48
C ALA A 487 42.57 -47.18 -40.95
N VAL A 488 43.17 -46.26 -41.71
CA VAL A 488 43.40 -46.44 -43.15
C VAL A 488 44.87 -46.75 -43.41
N ALA A 489 45.11 -47.98 -43.87
CA ALA A 489 46.37 -48.39 -44.46
C ALA A 489 46.56 -47.67 -45.81
N GLY A 490 47.59 -46.84 -45.92
CA GLY A 490 48.00 -46.18 -47.16
C GLY A 490 47.01 -45.13 -47.73
N PRO A 491 47.15 -44.75 -49.02
CA PRO A 491 46.56 -43.52 -49.59
C PRO A 491 45.04 -43.58 -49.88
N SER A 492 44.32 -44.56 -49.35
CA SER A 492 42.93 -44.89 -49.71
C SER A 492 41.85 -44.11 -48.94
N GLY A 493 42.03 -42.79 -48.82
CA GLY A 493 40.95 -41.86 -48.42
C GLY A 493 40.48 -41.98 -46.97
N ALA A 494 41.26 -41.43 -46.02
CA ALA A 494 40.80 -41.27 -44.65
C ALA A 494 39.53 -40.40 -44.56
N ALA A 495 38.63 -40.74 -43.65
CA ALA A 495 37.43 -39.97 -43.34
C ALA A 495 37.18 -39.99 -41.84
N PHE A 496 36.51 -38.95 -41.33
CA PHE A 496 36.18 -38.79 -39.91
C PHE A 496 34.68 -38.66 -39.72
N THR A 497 34.11 -39.41 -38.79
CA THR A 497 32.76 -39.18 -38.28
C THR A 497 32.81 -38.11 -37.19
N VAL A 498 32.02 -37.06 -37.38
CA VAL A 498 31.74 -36.00 -36.41
C VAL A 498 30.34 -36.24 -35.86
N THR A 499 30.22 -36.36 -34.54
CA THR A 499 28.93 -36.54 -33.85
C THR A 499 28.68 -35.34 -32.94
N PHE A 500 27.50 -34.72 -33.08
CA PHE A 500 27.03 -33.62 -32.26
C PHE A 500 26.01 -34.12 -31.20
N SER A 501 25.72 -33.31 -30.17
CA SER A 501 24.71 -33.63 -29.15
C SER A 501 23.29 -33.80 -29.69
N GLU A 502 23.00 -33.16 -30.82
CA GLU A 502 21.66 -32.99 -31.38
C GLU A 502 21.71 -32.72 -32.88
N ALA A 503 20.55 -32.48 -33.50
CA ALA A 503 20.47 -32.20 -34.92
C ALA A 503 20.96 -30.78 -35.25
N VAL A 504 22.03 -30.68 -36.04
CA VAL A 504 22.62 -29.40 -36.46
C VAL A 504 22.39 -29.10 -37.94
N THR A 505 22.61 -27.84 -38.29
CA THR A 505 22.57 -27.23 -39.61
C THR A 505 23.85 -26.39 -39.81
N GLY A 506 24.12 -25.99 -41.06
CA GLY A 506 25.30 -25.19 -41.39
C GLY A 506 26.63 -25.96 -41.52
N VAL A 507 26.69 -27.23 -41.12
CA VAL A 507 27.95 -28.02 -41.14
C VAL A 507 28.51 -28.20 -42.56
N ASP A 508 29.68 -27.63 -42.84
CA ASP A 508 30.38 -27.75 -44.13
C ASP A 508 31.92 -27.91 -44.02
N ALA A 509 32.59 -28.04 -45.16
CA ALA A 509 34.03 -28.32 -45.23
C ALA A 509 34.91 -27.18 -44.69
N SER A 510 34.38 -25.97 -44.56
CA SER A 510 35.06 -24.80 -44.02
C SER A 510 35.04 -24.76 -42.49
N ASP A 511 34.28 -25.60 -41.80
CA ASP A 511 34.24 -25.65 -40.34
C ASP A 511 35.46 -26.29 -39.70
N PHE A 512 36.13 -27.15 -40.46
CA PHE A 512 37.17 -28.03 -39.94
C PHE A 512 38.56 -27.57 -40.36
N VAL A 513 39.57 -28.05 -39.64
CA VAL A 513 40.99 -27.97 -39.99
C VAL A 513 41.65 -29.32 -39.77
N LEU A 514 42.71 -29.58 -40.52
CA LEU A 514 43.60 -30.72 -40.27
C LEU A 514 44.82 -30.25 -39.48
N ALA A 515 45.05 -30.87 -38.32
CA ALA A 515 46.33 -30.84 -37.64
C ALA A 515 47.16 -32.05 -38.10
N ALA A 516 48.44 -31.82 -38.40
CA ALA A 516 49.34 -32.83 -38.95
C ALA A 516 50.67 -32.87 -38.18
N THR A 517 51.33 -34.03 -38.20
CA THR A 517 52.71 -34.20 -37.72
C THR A 517 53.59 -34.89 -38.77
N GLY A 518 54.90 -34.69 -38.70
CA GLY A 518 55.85 -35.27 -39.67
C GLY A 518 55.71 -34.65 -41.06
N THR A 519 55.57 -35.51 -42.08
CA THR A 519 55.26 -35.13 -43.47
C THR A 519 53.83 -35.48 -43.87
N ALA A 520 53.01 -36.01 -42.95
CA ALA A 520 51.62 -36.37 -43.20
C ALA A 520 50.81 -35.18 -43.72
N ALA A 521 50.07 -35.40 -44.81
CA ALA A 521 49.28 -34.40 -45.50
C ALA A 521 47.94 -34.98 -45.96
N GLY A 522 46.95 -34.12 -46.15
CA GLY A 522 45.63 -34.45 -46.68
C GLY A 522 44.81 -33.18 -46.92
N THR A 523 43.68 -33.30 -47.60
CA THR A 523 42.78 -32.18 -47.91
C THR A 523 41.34 -32.56 -47.57
N ILE A 524 40.62 -31.70 -46.86
CA ILE A 524 39.18 -31.88 -46.62
C ILE A 524 38.46 -31.68 -47.95
N ALA A 525 37.79 -32.73 -48.44
CA ALA A 525 37.22 -32.78 -49.78
C ALA A 525 35.70 -32.54 -49.80
N SER A 526 34.99 -33.07 -48.80
CA SER A 526 33.55 -32.88 -48.64
C SER A 526 33.11 -33.22 -47.23
N VAL A 527 31.95 -32.68 -46.83
CA VAL A 527 31.21 -33.12 -45.65
C VAL A 527 29.88 -33.72 -46.14
N THR A 528 29.53 -34.88 -45.62
CA THR A 528 28.33 -35.64 -46.02
C THR A 528 27.61 -36.19 -44.79
N GLY A 529 26.31 -35.96 -44.68
CA GLY A 529 25.51 -36.34 -43.51
C GLY A 529 24.39 -35.35 -43.24
N SER A 530 23.66 -35.54 -42.14
CA SER A 530 22.57 -34.67 -41.69
C SER A 530 22.15 -35.02 -40.26
N GLY A 531 21.50 -34.09 -39.56
CA GLY A 531 21.06 -34.33 -38.19
C GLY A 531 22.25 -34.21 -37.23
N SER A 532 22.48 -35.21 -36.39
CA SER A 532 23.56 -35.18 -35.38
C SER A 532 24.86 -35.83 -35.83
N THR A 533 24.95 -36.37 -37.05
CA THR A 533 26.12 -37.13 -37.50
C THR A 533 26.53 -36.80 -38.93
N TYR A 534 27.81 -36.47 -39.10
CA TYR A 534 28.43 -36.09 -40.36
C TYR A 534 29.71 -36.88 -40.59
N THR A 535 30.02 -37.14 -41.86
CA THR A 535 31.29 -37.73 -42.29
C THR A 535 32.06 -36.70 -43.09
N VAL A 536 33.27 -36.37 -42.64
CA VAL A 536 34.20 -35.46 -43.29
C VAL A 536 35.22 -36.30 -44.06
N ASN A 537 35.14 -36.25 -45.38
CA ASN A 537 35.94 -37.09 -46.28
C ASN A 537 37.22 -36.35 -46.67
N LEU A 538 38.39 -37.02 -46.58
CA LEU A 538 39.66 -36.46 -47.01
C LEU A 538 40.11 -37.05 -48.36
N THR A 539 40.81 -36.25 -49.14
CA THR A 539 41.55 -36.67 -50.35
C THR A 539 43.02 -36.32 -50.24
N SER A 540 43.83 -36.87 -51.16
CA SER A 540 45.28 -36.61 -51.24
C SER A 540 46.06 -36.97 -49.96
N VAL A 541 45.56 -37.95 -49.20
CA VAL A 541 46.20 -38.44 -47.97
C VAL A 541 47.54 -39.11 -48.32
N SER A 542 48.64 -38.60 -47.76
CA SER A 542 50.01 -38.99 -48.11
C SER A 542 51.02 -38.58 -47.04
N GLY A 543 52.25 -39.09 -47.11
CA GLY A 543 53.34 -38.75 -46.18
C GLY A 543 53.30 -39.54 -44.87
N GLU A 544 54.20 -39.21 -43.95
CA GLU A 544 54.50 -40.01 -42.76
C GLU A 544 54.24 -39.21 -41.48
N GLY A 545 53.49 -39.77 -40.52
CA GLY A 545 53.18 -39.13 -39.24
C GLY A 545 51.73 -39.34 -38.80
N THR A 546 51.08 -38.29 -38.29
CA THR A 546 49.65 -38.36 -37.90
C THR A 546 48.84 -37.23 -38.52
N LEU A 547 47.58 -37.53 -38.86
CA LEU A 547 46.53 -36.55 -39.17
C LEU A 547 45.46 -36.57 -38.08
N ARG A 548 44.92 -35.40 -37.76
CA ARG A 548 43.79 -35.21 -36.85
C ARG A 548 42.84 -34.17 -37.45
N LEU A 549 41.54 -34.44 -37.45
CA LEU A 549 40.52 -33.47 -37.81
C LEU A 549 40.04 -32.74 -36.56
N ASP A 550 40.07 -31.41 -36.57
CA ASP A 550 39.57 -30.56 -35.49
C ASP A 550 38.48 -29.62 -36.03
N LEU A 551 37.48 -29.31 -35.20
CA LEU A 551 36.53 -28.23 -35.46
C LEU A 551 37.21 -26.88 -35.16
N LYS A 552 37.01 -25.85 -35.98
CA LYS A 552 37.53 -24.49 -35.73
C LYS A 552 36.97 -23.90 -34.44
N SER A 553 37.76 -23.05 -33.79
CA SER A 553 37.39 -22.34 -32.56
C SER A 553 36.33 -21.26 -32.74
N ALA A 554 36.15 -20.73 -33.96
CA ALA A 554 35.15 -19.74 -34.30
C ALA A 554 34.86 -19.74 -35.80
N GLY A 555 33.75 -19.11 -36.20
CA GLY A 555 33.43 -18.85 -37.62
C GLY A 555 32.90 -20.04 -38.41
N THR A 556 32.41 -21.08 -37.73
CA THR A 556 31.80 -22.26 -38.35
C THR A 556 30.37 -22.00 -38.82
N GLY A 557 29.58 -21.21 -38.07
CA GLY A 557 28.16 -21.01 -38.38
C GLY A 557 27.28 -22.24 -38.10
N VAL A 558 27.87 -23.35 -37.66
CA VAL A 558 27.17 -24.54 -37.15
C VAL A 558 26.23 -24.16 -36.01
N ALA A 559 24.96 -24.51 -36.17
CA ALA A 559 23.89 -24.22 -35.24
C ALA A 559 22.88 -25.37 -35.23
N ASP A 560 22.00 -25.44 -34.23
CA ASP A 560 20.89 -26.42 -34.20
C ASP A 560 19.77 -26.06 -35.21
N VAL A 561 18.57 -26.64 -35.04
CA VAL A 561 17.39 -26.38 -35.88
C VAL A 561 16.65 -25.09 -35.48
N ALA A 562 16.74 -24.64 -34.23
CA ALA A 562 16.23 -23.34 -33.79
C ALA A 562 17.18 -22.18 -34.17
N GLY A 563 18.45 -22.50 -34.41
CA GLY A 563 19.52 -21.60 -34.79
C GLY A 563 20.37 -21.07 -33.63
N ASN A 564 20.56 -21.82 -32.53
CA ASN A 564 21.61 -21.51 -31.56
C ASN A 564 22.95 -22.04 -32.07
N ALA A 565 24.00 -21.21 -32.02
CA ALA A 565 25.33 -21.58 -32.48
C ALA A 565 25.99 -22.61 -31.53
N ILE A 566 26.91 -23.42 -32.06
CA ILE A 566 27.63 -24.44 -31.28
C ILE A 566 28.34 -23.84 -30.05
N ALA A 567 28.18 -24.49 -28.88
CA ALA A 567 28.65 -23.97 -27.58
C ALA A 567 30.16 -23.74 -27.54
N THR A 568 30.92 -24.68 -28.13
CA THR A 568 32.38 -24.71 -28.13
C THR A 568 32.91 -25.15 -29.48
N GLY A 569 33.35 -24.19 -30.28
CA GLY A 569 34.32 -24.46 -31.34
C GLY A 569 35.66 -24.91 -30.75
N GLY A 570 36.51 -25.54 -31.56
CA GLY A 570 37.86 -25.97 -31.13
C GLY A 570 37.94 -27.42 -30.63
N ALA A 571 36.85 -28.19 -30.74
CA ALA A 571 36.84 -29.61 -30.41
C ALA A 571 37.86 -30.37 -31.28
N THR A 572 38.80 -31.07 -30.63
CA THR A 572 39.86 -31.82 -31.30
C THR A 572 39.48 -33.29 -31.50
N GLY A 573 39.93 -33.87 -32.61
CA GLY A 573 39.64 -35.26 -32.95
C GLY A 573 40.65 -36.28 -32.45
N GLN A 574 40.41 -37.55 -32.77
CA GLN A 574 41.40 -38.61 -32.63
C GLN A 574 42.45 -38.50 -33.75
N THR A 575 43.71 -38.82 -33.44
CA THR A 575 44.77 -38.93 -34.46
C THR A 575 44.69 -40.27 -35.19
N VAL A 576 44.77 -40.25 -36.51
CA VAL A 576 45.09 -41.42 -37.34
C VAL A 576 46.56 -41.34 -37.78
N THR A 577 47.31 -42.42 -37.61
CA THR A 577 48.67 -42.52 -38.16
C THR A 577 48.57 -42.70 -39.67
N ILE A 578 49.34 -41.92 -40.43
CA ILE A 578 49.58 -42.16 -41.85
C ILE A 578 50.99 -42.72 -41.96
N ASP A 579 51.05 -43.93 -42.50
CA ASP A 579 52.25 -44.62 -42.94
C ASP A 579 51.98 -45.03 -44.39
N SER A 580 52.94 -44.75 -45.28
CA SER A 580 52.83 -44.99 -46.71
C SER A 580 54.05 -45.71 -47.29
N THR A 581 54.90 -46.28 -46.44
CA THR A 581 56.22 -46.82 -46.80
C THR A 581 56.21 -48.36 -46.80
N PRO A 582 56.22 -49.04 -47.97
CA PRO A 582 56.20 -50.49 -48.01
C PRO A 582 57.43 -51.14 -47.36
N PRO A 583 57.28 -52.30 -46.70
CA PRO A 583 58.40 -53.02 -46.11
C PRO A 583 59.36 -53.54 -47.18
N GLY A 584 60.61 -53.74 -46.79
CA GLY A 584 61.68 -54.25 -47.64
C GLY A 584 61.32 -55.58 -48.33
N LEU A 585 61.90 -55.79 -49.53
CA LEU A 585 61.69 -57.00 -50.32
C LEU A 585 62.07 -58.26 -49.50
N PRO A 586 61.16 -59.23 -49.32
CA PRO A 586 61.46 -60.47 -48.62
C PRO A 586 62.43 -61.34 -49.42
N THR A 587 63.17 -62.22 -48.75
CA THR A 587 64.07 -63.19 -49.40
C THR A 587 63.53 -64.62 -49.30
N ILE A 588 63.95 -65.49 -50.23
CA ILE A 588 63.62 -66.92 -50.23
C ILE A 588 64.92 -67.75 -50.38
N ALA A 589 65.23 -68.55 -49.36
CA ALA A 589 66.38 -69.45 -49.35
C ALA A 589 66.20 -70.62 -50.34
N ALA A 590 67.29 -71.32 -50.66
CA ALA A 590 67.23 -72.52 -51.51
C ALA A 590 66.36 -73.61 -50.87
N VAL A 591 65.43 -74.17 -51.64
CA VAL A 591 64.54 -75.25 -51.17
C VAL A 591 65.35 -76.53 -51.02
N ALA A 592 65.30 -77.16 -49.84
CA ALA A 592 66.08 -78.36 -49.49
C ALA A 592 67.62 -78.26 -49.64
N GLY A 593 68.15 -77.12 -50.11
CA GLY A 593 69.57 -76.87 -50.38
C GLY A 593 69.93 -76.81 -51.87
N ASP A 594 69.21 -77.51 -52.75
CA ASP A 594 69.49 -77.60 -54.21
C ASP A 594 68.25 -77.35 -55.11
N ASP A 595 67.15 -76.90 -54.51
CA ASP A 595 65.83 -76.68 -55.10
C ASP A 595 65.10 -77.97 -55.59
N THR A 596 65.45 -79.15 -55.08
CA THR A 596 64.75 -80.43 -55.31
C THR A 596 64.34 -81.11 -53.99
N ILE A 597 63.18 -81.77 -53.94
CA ILE A 597 62.66 -82.46 -52.74
C ILE A 597 62.48 -83.95 -53.03
N SER A 598 63.22 -84.79 -52.29
CA SER A 598 63.23 -86.24 -52.37
C SER A 598 62.81 -86.89 -51.05
N ALA A 599 62.53 -88.21 -51.04
CA ALA A 599 62.10 -88.96 -49.85
C ALA A 599 62.97 -88.77 -48.59
N GLY A 600 64.29 -88.55 -48.76
CA GLY A 600 65.21 -88.35 -47.64
C GLY A 600 65.11 -86.97 -46.98
N GLU A 601 64.62 -85.96 -47.70
CA GLU A 601 64.58 -84.56 -47.23
C GLU A 601 63.25 -84.17 -46.55
N VAL A 602 62.17 -84.93 -46.74
CA VAL A 602 60.82 -84.57 -46.23
C VAL A 602 60.76 -84.41 -44.70
N SER A 603 61.52 -85.23 -43.97
CA SER A 603 61.49 -85.30 -42.50
C SER A 603 62.13 -84.07 -41.85
N GLY A 604 61.33 -83.00 -41.68
CA GLY A 604 61.77 -81.72 -41.12
C GLY A 604 62.09 -80.67 -42.19
N LEU A 605 61.63 -80.86 -43.42
CA LEU A 605 61.74 -79.86 -44.48
C LEU A 605 61.08 -78.54 -44.06
N ALA A 606 61.82 -77.44 -44.20
CA ALA A 606 61.28 -76.11 -44.06
C ALA A 606 61.75 -75.23 -45.22
N PHE A 607 60.82 -74.47 -45.79
CA PHE A 607 61.17 -73.30 -46.59
C PHE A 607 61.36 -72.10 -45.66
N GLY A 608 62.04 -71.06 -46.11
CA GLY A 608 62.25 -69.87 -45.28
C GLY A 608 63.09 -68.80 -45.95
N GLY A 609 63.31 -67.72 -45.22
CA GLY A 609 64.09 -66.57 -45.65
C GLY A 609 63.95 -65.43 -44.65
N THR A 610 64.25 -64.21 -45.10
CA THR A 610 64.20 -63.00 -44.26
C THR A 610 63.11 -62.03 -44.70
N ILE A 611 62.59 -61.29 -43.73
CA ILE A 611 61.70 -60.14 -43.90
C ILE A 611 62.16 -58.99 -42.99
N GLU A 612 61.53 -57.84 -43.14
CA GLU A 612 61.64 -56.73 -42.19
C GLU A 612 61.01 -57.07 -40.83
N ALA A 613 61.59 -56.57 -39.74
CA ALA A 613 61.20 -56.93 -38.38
C ALA A 613 59.77 -56.45 -38.06
N GLY A 614 58.92 -57.38 -37.63
CA GLY A 614 57.52 -57.08 -37.28
C GLY A 614 56.54 -57.06 -38.47
N ALA A 615 57.02 -57.25 -39.70
CA ALA A 615 56.16 -57.53 -40.84
C ALA A 615 55.56 -58.96 -40.74
N THR A 616 54.38 -59.13 -41.34
CA THR A 616 53.75 -60.42 -41.62
C THR A 616 54.13 -60.92 -43.01
N VAL A 617 53.87 -62.19 -43.31
CA VAL A 617 54.19 -62.81 -44.61
C VAL A 617 52.95 -63.42 -45.25
N ALA A 618 52.67 -63.01 -46.49
CA ALA A 618 51.80 -63.73 -47.40
C ALA A 618 52.65 -64.63 -48.30
N LEU A 619 52.61 -65.93 -48.04
CA LEU A 619 53.32 -66.98 -48.78
C LEU A 619 52.34 -67.72 -49.69
N THR A 620 52.76 -68.03 -50.91
CA THR A 620 52.08 -68.99 -51.78
C THR A 620 53.05 -70.03 -52.31
N ILE A 621 52.59 -71.27 -52.46
CA ILE A 621 53.35 -72.39 -53.02
C ILE A 621 52.47 -73.11 -54.04
N GLY A 622 52.95 -73.22 -55.28
CA GLY A 622 52.16 -73.75 -56.40
C GLY A 622 50.93 -72.90 -56.75
N GLY A 623 50.91 -71.61 -56.34
CA GLY A 623 49.75 -70.72 -56.44
C GLY A 623 48.72 -70.87 -55.30
N VAL A 624 48.93 -71.80 -54.36
CA VAL A 624 48.08 -71.97 -53.17
C VAL A 624 48.65 -71.17 -52.00
N ALA A 625 47.83 -70.38 -51.31
CA ALA A 625 48.26 -69.60 -50.13
C ALA A 625 48.62 -70.50 -48.93
N LYS A 626 49.59 -70.05 -48.13
CA LYS A 626 50.19 -70.77 -46.99
C LYS A 626 50.55 -69.81 -45.87
N THR A 627 50.47 -70.27 -44.63
CA THR A 627 50.76 -69.46 -43.44
C THR A 627 52.19 -69.66 -42.97
N ALA A 628 53.09 -68.72 -43.28
CA ALA A 628 54.45 -68.72 -42.75
C ALA A 628 54.47 -68.35 -41.26
N VAL A 629 55.37 -68.97 -40.50
CA VAL A 629 55.71 -68.58 -39.13
C VAL A 629 56.79 -67.51 -39.21
N VAL A 630 56.51 -66.33 -38.64
CA VAL A 630 57.47 -65.24 -38.52
C VAL A 630 58.11 -65.25 -37.13
N SER A 631 59.43 -65.09 -37.07
CA SER A 631 60.22 -65.00 -35.84
C SER A 631 61.30 -63.92 -35.99
N GLY A 632 61.00 -62.70 -35.53
CA GLY A 632 61.90 -61.56 -35.66
C GLY A 632 62.00 -61.07 -37.10
N THR A 633 63.17 -61.27 -37.71
CA THR A 633 63.47 -60.95 -39.13
C THR A 633 63.46 -62.17 -40.05
N SER A 634 63.16 -63.36 -39.53
CA SER A 634 63.10 -64.60 -40.32
C SER A 634 61.67 -65.08 -40.46
N TRP A 635 61.33 -65.58 -41.65
CA TRP A 635 60.11 -66.36 -41.88
C TRP A 635 60.48 -67.80 -42.19
N SER A 636 59.63 -68.74 -41.77
CA SER A 636 59.76 -70.15 -42.10
C SER A 636 58.41 -70.76 -42.42
N TYR A 637 58.43 -71.80 -43.26
CA TYR A 637 57.28 -72.63 -43.53
C TYR A 637 57.69 -74.09 -43.44
N ALA A 638 57.35 -74.75 -42.33
CA ALA A 638 57.53 -76.19 -42.18
C ALA A 638 56.64 -76.88 -43.20
N VAL A 639 57.25 -77.55 -44.18
CA VAL A 639 56.54 -78.25 -45.24
C VAL A 639 56.12 -79.60 -44.68
N SER A 640 54.83 -79.80 -44.48
CA SER A 640 54.33 -81.09 -44.05
C SER A 640 54.33 -82.08 -45.23
N GLN A 641 54.54 -83.36 -44.90
CA GLN A 641 54.42 -84.47 -45.85
C GLN A 641 53.14 -84.34 -46.69
N ALA A 642 51.99 -84.16 -46.02
CA ALA A 642 50.65 -83.98 -46.60
C ALA A 642 50.52 -82.92 -47.72
N GLU A 643 51.45 -81.97 -47.78
CA GLU A 643 51.43 -80.92 -48.81
C GLU A 643 52.28 -81.26 -50.02
N ILE A 644 53.38 -81.99 -49.82
CA ILE A 644 54.16 -82.55 -50.93
C ILE A 644 53.27 -83.53 -51.70
N ASP A 645 52.47 -84.33 -50.97
CA ASP A 645 51.40 -85.19 -51.48
C ASP A 645 50.43 -84.43 -52.38
N ALA A 646 49.96 -83.26 -51.91
CA ALA A 646 48.98 -82.43 -52.60
C ALA A 646 49.58 -81.61 -53.77
N TRP A 647 50.86 -81.27 -53.70
CA TRP A 647 51.60 -80.64 -54.80
C TRP A 647 51.88 -81.63 -55.94
N GLY A 648 52.19 -82.88 -55.60
CA GLY A 648 52.58 -83.91 -56.54
C GLY A 648 53.87 -83.58 -57.31
N THR A 649 54.30 -84.52 -58.15
CA THR A 649 55.57 -84.48 -58.89
C THR A 649 55.77 -83.22 -59.75
N GLY A 650 57.04 -82.86 -59.97
CA GLY A 650 57.46 -81.83 -60.91
C GLY A 650 57.57 -80.43 -60.30
N SER A 651 57.96 -79.46 -61.13
CA SER A 651 58.31 -78.12 -60.68
C SER A 651 57.14 -77.35 -60.07
N LYS A 652 57.42 -76.54 -59.06
CA LYS A 652 56.52 -75.63 -58.34
C LYS A 652 57.21 -74.28 -58.12
N ILE A 653 56.41 -73.23 -57.94
CA ILE A 653 56.89 -71.88 -57.61
C ILE A 653 56.49 -71.57 -56.17
N ILE A 654 57.42 -70.99 -55.41
CA ILE A 654 57.17 -70.31 -54.14
C ILE A 654 57.22 -68.80 -54.39
N ALA A 655 56.23 -68.06 -53.87
CA ALA A 655 56.15 -66.60 -54.00
C ALA A 655 55.79 -65.98 -52.65
N VAL A 656 56.43 -64.85 -52.31
CA VAL A 656 56.37 -64.22 -50.98
C VAL A 656 56.21 -62.71 -51.10
N THR A 657 55.27 -62.14 -50.37
CA THR A 657 55.26 -60.71 -49.99
C THR A 657 55.34 -60.55 -48.48
N ALA A 658 55.97 -59.47 -48.04
CA ALA A 658 55.88 -58.96 -46.68
C ALA A 658 54.73 -57.93 -46.58
N THR A 659 54.14 -57.80 -45.40
CA THR A 659 53.14 -56.76 -45.11
C THR A 659 53.37 -56.22 -43.70
N ASP A 660 53.65 -54.93 -43.58
CA ASP A 660 54.01 -54.30 -42.31
C ASP A 660 52.81 -54.13 -41.35
N ALA A 661 53.07 -53.51 -40.20
CA ALA A 661 52.04 -53.21 -39.20
C ALA A 661 51.04 -52.11 -39.64
N ALA A 662 51.37 -51.33 -40.68
CA ALA A 662 50.49 -50.32 -41.28
C ALA A 662 49.62 -50.88 -42.42
N GLY A 663 49.92 -52.09 -42.92
CA GLY A 663 49.23 -52.75 -44.02
C GLY A 663 49.83 -52.46 -45.41
N ASN A 664 50.98 -51.81 -45.52
CA ASN A 664 51.67 -51.67 -46.81
C ASN A 664 52.30 -53.02 -47.21
N VAL A 665 52.23 -53.36 -48.50
CA VAL A 665 52.69 -54.65 -49.03
C VAL A 665 53.95 -54.47 -49.87
N SER A 666 54.96 -55.32 -49.65
CA SER A 666 56.19 -55.33 -50.45
C SER A 666 55.91 -55.73 -51.91
N ALA A 667 56.90 -55.52 -52.79
CA ALA A 667 56.93 -56.27 -54.05
C ALA A 667 57.05 -57.79 -53.79
N THR A 668 56.59 -58.60 -54.74
CA THR A 668 56.60 -60.08 -54.64
C THR A 668 57.94 -60.67 -55.06
N GLU A 669 58.59 -61.40 -54.17
CA GLU A 669 59.75 -62.24 -54.49
C GLU A 669 59.31 -63.64 -54.92
N VAL A 670 60.03 -64.27 -55.86
CA VAL A 670 59.70 -65.61 -56.39
C VAL A 670 60.92 -66.52 -56.55
N ARG A 671 60.76 -67.80 -56.22
CA ARG A 671 61.75 -68.88 -56.45
C ARG A 671 61.05 -70.14 -56.96
N ALA A 672 61.75 -70.99 -57.71
CA ALA A 672 61.23 -72.25 -58.22
C ALA A 672 61.96 -73.44 -57.60
N PHE A 673 61.25 -74.57 -57.44
CA PHE A 673 61.79 -75.84 -56.93
C PHE A 673 61.09 -77.03 -57.61
N THR A 674 61.50 -78.27 -57.31
CA THR A 674 60.93 -79.51 -57.88
C THR A 674 60.59 -80.54 -56.81
N VAL A 675 59.44 -81.19 -56.95
CA VAL A 675 59.02 -82.33 -56.10
C VAL A 675 59.27 -83.65 -56.85
N ASP A 676 60.00 -84.59 -56.23
CA ASP A 676 60.18 -85.95 -56.75
C ASP A 676 59.01 -86.90 -56.38
N ALA A 677 58.86 -87.98 -57.14
CA ALA A 677 57.80 -88.98 -56.92
C ALA A 677 57.96 -89.80 -55.63
N SER A 678 59.17 -89.85 -55.06
CA SER A 678 59.46 -90.62 -53.85
C SER A 678 58.93 -90.02 -52.55
N ALA A 679 58.41 -88.79 -52.58
CA ALA A 679 58.21 -87.94 -51.42
C ALA A 679 56.73 -87.78 -50.94
N LEU A 680 55.86 -88.81 -51.00
CA LEU A 680 54.39 -88.68 -50.74
C LEU A 680 53.78 -89.68 -49.68
N ALA A 681 52.73 -89.30 -48.91
CA ALA A 681 52.05 -90.09 -47.84
C ALA A 681 50.49 -89.77 -47.62
N PRO A 682 49.86 -89.92 -46.40
CA PRO A 682 48.41 -89.68 -46.16
C PRO A 682 47.96 -88.76 -44.94
N PRO A 683 46.66 -88.32 -44.79
CA PRO A 683 46.26 -87.08 -44.02
C PRO A 683 45.20 -87.13 -42.86
N PRO A 684 45.28 -86.25 -41.81
CA PRO A 684 44.13 -85.56 -41.09
C PRO A 684 44.41 -84.11 -40.48
N GLN A 685 43.65 -83.59 -39.46
CA GLN A 685 43.48 -82.15 -38.97
C GLN A 685 43.30 -82.03 -37.38
N PRO A 686 42.92 -80.93 -36.60
CA PRO A 686 42.66 -79.43 -36.74
C PRO A 686 42.95 -78.43 -35.50
N ASP A 687 42.52 -77.13 -35.58
CA ASP A 687 41.96 -76.14 -34.55
C ASP A 687 42.78 -75.22 -33.51
N PRO A 688 42.22 -74.10 -32.88
CA PRO A 688 42.93 -72.80 -32.50
C PRO A 688 42.70 -72.07 -31.10
N GLU A 689 42.97 -70.71 -30.99
CA GLU A 689 42.54 -69.61 -30.01
C GLU A 689 43.39 -69.20 -28.71
N PRO A 690 43.09 -68.16 -27.83
CA PRO A 690 42.99 -66.65 -28.02
C PRO A 690 43.40 -65.65 -26.83
N GLU A 691 43.33 -64.31 -27.06
CA GLU A 691 43.03 -63.10 -26.17
C GLU A 691 43.70 -62.87 -24.74
N PRO A 692 43.36 -61.89 -23.81
CA PRO A 692 42.52 -60.64 -23.78
C PRO A 692 43.21 -59.31 -23.19
N PRO A 693 42.79 -58.50 -22.13
CA PRO A 693 42.82 -56.99 -22.17
C PRO A 693 43.32 -56.17 -20.90
N ARG A 694 43.21 -54.80 -20.87
CA ARG A 694 43.30 -53.93 -19.63
C ARG A 694 42.68 -52.48 -19.75
N PRO A 695 42.47 -51.71 -18.64
CA PRO A 695 41.63 -50.48 -18.59
C PRO A 695 42.30 -49.21 -17.87
N PRO A 696 41.67 -48.31 -17.02
CA PRO A 696 41.87 -46.83 -17.02
C PRO A 696 42.51 -46.28 -15.67
N SER A 697 42.38 -45.04 -15.13
CA SER A 697 41.50 -43.84 -15.33
C SER A 697 42.06 -42.55 -14.65
N LEU A 698 41.33 -41.41 -14.72
CA LEU A 698 41.53 -40.11 -14.01
C LEU A 698 40.17 -39.46 -13.61
N VAL A 699 40.01 -38.36 -12.83
CA VAL A 699 40.60 -37.79 -11.59
C VAL A 699 39.62 -36.69 -11.05
N ASP A 700 39.46 -36.34 -9.75
CA ASP A 700 39.20 -37.20 -8.57
C ASP A 700 38.75 -36.42 -7.29
N LEU A 701 37.90 -37.06 -6.46
CA LEU A 701 37.64 -36.70 -5.05
C LEU A 701 38.73 -37.20 -4.08
N THR A 702 39.76 -37.92 -4.57
CA THR A 702 40.90 -38.39 -3.75
C THR A 702 41.98 -37.33 -3.47
N THR A 703 41.90 -36.14 -4.05
CA THR A 703 42.99 -35.13 -4.03
C THR A 703 43.10 -34.33 -2.73
N ARG A 704 41.98 -34.01 -2.04
CA ARG A 704 41.97 -33.98 -0.57
C ARG A 704 41.88 -35.46 -0.14
N PRO A 705 42.79 -35.99 0.69
CA PRO A 705 42.75 -37.40 1.06
C PRO A 705 41.51 -37.67 1.92
N ALA A 706 40.52 -38.40 1.39
CA ALA A 706 39.34 -38.83 2.13
C ALA A 706 39.70 -39.59 3.44
N ALA A 707 40.87 -40.25 3.46
CA ALA A 707 41.46 -40.84 4.65
C ALA A 707 41.60 -39.87 5.84
N ALA A 708 41.87 -38.58 5.61
CA ALA A 708 42.08 -37.60 6.68
C ALA A 708 40.81 -37.28 7.50
N PHE A 709 39.61 -37.46 6.93
CA PHE A 709 38.33 -37.40 7.67
C PHE A 709 37.89 -38.76 8.19
N VAL A 710 38.34 -39.87 7.57
CA VAL A 710 37.99 -41.25 7.97
C VAL A 710 38.80 -41.73 9.18
N ASP A 711 40.09 -41.35 9.28
CA ASP A 711 40.92 -41.61 10.47
C ASP A 711 40.70 -40.59 11.60
N LEU A 712 39.86 -39.56 11.38
CA LEU A 712 39.58 -38.55 12.40
C LEU A 712 38.62 -39.11 13.45
N ALA A 713 38.98 -38.96 14.73
CA ALA A 713 38.21 -39.46 15.88
C ALA A 713 36.94 -38.61 16.15
N LEU A 714 36.03 -38.57 15.19
CA LEU A 714 34.75 -37.84 15.20
C LEU A 714 33.79 -38.24 16.35
N ASP A 715 34.11 -39.25 17.15
CA ASP A 715 33.41 -39.57 18.40
C ASP A 715 33.76 -38.61 19.56
N SER A 716 34.79 -37.77 19.38
CA SER A 716 35.35 -36.89 20.41
C SER A 716 35.19 -35.38 20.15
N LEU A 717 34.34 -34.99 19.18
CA LEU A 717 34.07 -33.58 18.87
C LEU A 717 33.18 -32.95 19.97
N GLN A 718 33.80 -32.29 20.96
CA GLN A 718 33.09 -31.50 21.98
C GLN A 718 33.68 -30.11 22.17
N ILE A 719 32.83 -29.11 22.40
CA ILE A 719 33.24 -27.81 22.96
C ILE A 719 33.93 -28.12 24.30
N ALA A 720 35.24 -27.96 24.36
CA ALA A 720 35.96 -27.95 25.63
C ALA A 720 35.66 -26.60 26.31
N PRO A 721 35.04 -26.59 27.51
CA PRO A 721 34.64 -25.32 28.12
C PRO A 721 35.84 -24.50 28.60
N GLY A 722 36.00 -23.28 28.08
CA GLY A 722 36.86 -22.25 28.65
C GLY A 722 36.24 -21.61 29.91
N SER A 723 34.92 -21.77 30.10
CA SER A 723 34.21 -21.44 31.34
C SER A 723 33.10 -22.45 31.68
N ALA A 724 32.52 -22.39 32.87
CA ALA A 724 31.40 -23.26 33.24
C ALA A 724 30.07 -22.95 32.52
N LYS A 725 30.01 -21.93 31.64
CA LYS A 725 28.77 -21.45 30.99
C LYS A 725 28.17 -22.44 29.99
N THR A 726 29.00 -23.17 29.26
CA THR A 726 28.59 -23.95 28.09
C THR A 726 27.85 -25.26 28.42
N GLY A 727 28.02 -25.79 29.63
CA GLY A 727 27.44 -27.06 30.08
C GLY A 727 25.92 -27.05 30.36
N SER A 728 25.26 -25.90 30.24
CA SER A 728 23.81 -25.76 30.45
C SER A 728 23.08 -25.51 29.12
N PRO A 729 21.93 -26.15 28.85
CA PRO A 729 21.11 -25.85 27.67
C PRO A 729 20.51 -24.43 27.71
N THR A 730 20.48 -23.80 28.88
CA THR A 730 19.94 -22.45 29.09
C THR A 730 20.86 -21.60 29.98
N ILE A 731 20.89 -20.30 29.70
CA ILE A 731 21.64 -19.30 30.47
C ILE A 731 20.68 -18.31 31.12
N THR A 732 20.95 -17.96 32.38
CA THR A 732 20.18 -16.93 33.11
C THR A 732 20.72 -15.56 32.76
N LEU A 733 19.82 -14.66 32.37
CA LEU A 733 20.10 -13.31 31.93
C LEU A 733 20.20 -12.35 33.14
N PRO A 734 20.85 -11.17 33.00
CA PRO A 734 21.01 -10.22 34.11
C PRO A 734 19.71 -9.65 34.71
N ASP A 735 18.57 -9.85 34.05
CA ASP A 735 17.22 -9.50 34.53
C ASP A 735 16.48 -10.69 35.20
N GLY A 736 17.14 -11.84 35.34
CA GLY A 736 16.59 -13.06 35.93
C GLY A 736 15.74 -13.91 34.97
N SER A 737 15.55 -13.48 33.72
CA SER A 737 14.93 -14.32 32.68
C SER A 737 15.91 -15.37 32.13
N VAL A 738 15.42 -16.35 31.37
CA VAL A 738 16.21 -17.51 30.92
C VAL A 738 16.18 -17.59 29.39
N ALA A 739 17.35 -17.70 28.76
CA ALA A 739 17.53 -17.85 27.33
C ALA A 739 18.19 -19.20 26.97
N ALA A 740 18.11 -19.62 25.72
CA ALA A 740 18.87 -20.77 25.23
C ALA A 740 20.37 -20.46 25.18
N SER A 741 21.21 -21.41 25.61
CA SER A 741 22.67 -21.28 25.54
C SER A 741 23.14 -21.42 24.09
N THR A 742 23.86 -20.41 23.57
CA THR A 742 24.40 -20.44 22.20
C THR A 742 25.39 -21.58 22.02
N ALA A 743 26.26 -21.82 23.02
CA ALA A 743 27.20 -22.94 23.01
C ALA A 743 26.49 -24.30 23.00
N ALA A 744 25.45 -24.47 23.82
CA ALA A 744 24.71 -25.73 23.86
C ALA A 744 23.96 -26.01 22.55
N LYS A 745 23.47 -24.96 21.85
CA LYS A 745 22.95 -25.10 20.49
C LYS A 745 24.04 -25.53 19.50
N ALA A 746 25.17 -24.83 19.45
CA ALA A 746 26.29 -25.16 18.55
C ALA A 746 26.75 -26.61 18.71
N GLN A 747 26.91 -27.07 19.96
CA GLN A 747 27.25 -28.46 20.28
C GLN A 747 26.20 -29.46 19.78
N ALA A 748 24.90 -29.13 19.90
CA ALA A 748 23.81 -30.00 19.46
C ALA A 748 23.74 -30.11 17.93
N ASP A 749 23.91 -28.99 17.22
CA ASP A 749 23.91 -28.95 15.75
C ASP A 749 25.11 -29.75 15.18
N ILE A 750 26.30 -29.59 15.77
CA ILE A 750 27.52 -30.33 15.37
C ILE A 750 27.36 -31.83 15.64
N ASN A 751 26.81 -32.22 16.80
CA ASN A 751 26.51 -33.62 17.08
C ASN A 751 25.55 -34.21 16.05
N ALA A 752 24.53 -33.45 15.62
CA ALA A 752 23.59 -33.89 14.58
C ALA A 752 24.24 -34.03 13.20
N ALA A 753 25.11 -33.08 12.80
CA ALA A 753 25.83 -33.14 11.53
C ALA A 753 26.80 -34.35 11.49
N VAL A 754 27.61 -34.54 12.52
CA VAL A 754 28.57 -35.66 12.63
C VAL A 754 27.86 -37.03 12.63
N VAL A 755 26.70 -37.15 13.31
CA VAL A 755 25.90 -38.38 13.29
C VAL A 755 25.34 -38.67 11.88
N GLN A 756 24.87 -37.66 11.16
CA GLN A 756 24.36 -37.84 9.79
C GLN A 756 25.47 -38.22 8.80
N PHE A 757 26.67 -37.66 8.94
CA PHE A 757 27.81 -38.02 8.10
C PHE A 757 28.27 -39.48 8.35
N LYS A 758 28.41 -39.89 9.62
CA LYS A 758 28.72 -41.30 9.98
C LYS A 758 27.67 -42.30 9.48
N ALA A 759 26.41 -41.88 9.35
CA ALA A 759 25.33 -42.68 8.79
C ALA A 759 25.31 -42.70 7.24
N GLY A 760 26.22 -41.98 6.56
CA GLY A 760 26.23 -41.83 5.10
C GLY A 760 25.07 -41.01 4.55
N ALA A 761 24.37 -40.24 5.40
CA ALA A 761 23.17 -39.48 5.02
C ALA A 761 23.46 -38.08 4.47
N ILE A 762 24.69 -37.58 4.62
CA ILE A 762 25.20 -36.34 4.03
C ILE A 762 26.60 -36.56 3.45
N SER A 763 26.98 -35.74 2.46
CA SER A 763 28.33 -35.75 1.88
C SER A 763 29.35 -35.07 2.81
N GLN A 764 30.65 -35.19 2.50
CA GLN A 764 31.70 -34.47 3.23
C GLN A 764 31.54 -32.95 3.12
N ALA A 765 31.24 -32.42 1.92
CA ALA A 765 30.98 -30.99 1.75
C ALA A 765 29.80 -30.49 2.62
N LEU A 766 28.70 -31.25 2.66
CA LEU A 766 27.55 -30.94 3.51
C LEU A 766 27.79 -31.19 5.02
N LEU A 767 28.94 -31.80 5.39
CA LEU A 767 29.45 -31.78 6.76
C LEU A 767 30.27 -30.50 7.02
N GLU A 768 31.21 -30.16 6.15
CA GLU A 768 32.08 -28.97 6.28
C GLU A 768 31.22 -27.68 6.40
N GLU A 769 30.20 -27.54 5.55
CA GLU A 769 29.17 -26.50 5.60
C GLU A 769 28.47 -26.43 6.98
N ARG A 770 27.88 -27.55 7.44
CA ARG A 770 27.09 -27.58 8.68
C ARG A 770 27.90 -27.41 9.97
N LEU A 771 29.17 -27.78 9.95
CA LEU A 771 30.08 -27.51 11.07
C LEU A 771 30.39 -26.01 11.15
N THR A 772 30.45 -25.33 10.00
CA THR A 772 30.62 -23.87 9.91
C THR A 772 29.36 -23.14 10.39
N ASP A 773 28.16 -23.53 9.94
CA ASP A 773 26.87 -22.96 10.35
C ASP A 773 26.68 -22.96 11.88
N ALA A 774 26.96 -24.10 12.51
CA ALA A 774 26.76 -24.30 13.93
C ALA A 774 27.61 -23.36 14.80
N VAL A 775 28.78 -22.94 14.29
CA VAL A 775 29.69 -22.00 14.97
C VAL A 775 29.60 -20.58 14.45
N ALA A 776 28.88 -20.29 13.36
CA ALA A 776 28.78 -18.96 12.75
C ALA A 776 28.38 -17.86 13.77
N SER A 777 27.46 -18.18 14.69
CA SER A 777 26.95 -17.26 15.71
C SER A 777 27.94 -16.89 16.83
N THR A 778 29.10 -17.55 16.90
CA THR A 778 30.17 -17.30 17.87
C THR A 778 31.52 -17.13 17.16
N THR A 779 31.97 -18.18 16.48
CA THR A 779 33.27 -18.24 15.80
C THR A 779 33.28 -17.39 14.54
N GLY A 780 32.24 -17.43 13.71
CA GLY A 780 32.13 -16.53 12.55
C GLY A 780 32.17 -15.05 12.96
N VAL A 781 31.33 -14.67 13.92
CA VAL A 781 31.32 -13.31 14.50
C VAL A 781 32.70 -12.84 14.95
N ALA A 782 33.45 -13.69 15.66
CA ALA A 782 34.78 -13.34 16.16
C ALA A 782 35.84 -13.36 15.03
N HIS A 783 35.88 -14.42 14.23
CA HIS A 783 36.84 -14.63 13.14
C HIS A 783 36.73 -13.56 12.06
N ASP A 784 35.56 -13.45 11.41
CA ASP A 784 35.43 -12.69 10.16
C ASP A 784 35.54 -11.18 10.43
N ALA A 785 35.05 -10.73 11.59
CA ALA A 785 35.22 -9.35 12.03
C ALA A 785 36.70 -9.03 12.31
N TYR A 786 37.44 -9.91 13.00
CA TYR A 786 38.88 -9.69 13.21
C TYR A 786 39.66 -9.72 11.89
N VAL A 787 39.39 -10.69 11.00
CA VAL A 787 40.02 -10.78 9.68
C VAL A 787 39.76 -9.52 8.85
N PHE A 788 38.52 -9.03 8.80
CA PHE A 788 38.17 -7.84 8.02
C PHE A 788 38.71 -6.53 8.61
N PHE A 789 38.59 -6.32 9.93
CA PHE A 789 38.97 -5.05 10.57
C PHE A 789 40.45 -4.97 10.96
N THR A 790 41.13 -6.09 11.21
CA THR A 790 42.55 -6.11 11.62
C THR A 790 43.49 -6.72 10.58
N GLY A 791 42.98 -7.46 9.60
CA GLY A 791 43.77 -8.17 8.59
C GLY A 791 44.31 -9.52 9.04
N SER A 792 43.86 -10.05 10.18
CA SER A 792 44.24 -11.39 10.69
C SER A 792 43.17 -11.94 11.63
N ALA A 793 43.06 -13.27 11.70
CA ALA A 793 42.22 -13.93 12.70
C ALA A 793 42.82 -13.79 14.11
N PRO A 794 42.02 -13.88 15.19
CA PRO A 794 42.53 -13.97 16.55
C PRO A 794 43.47 -15.17 16.71
N THR A 795 44.54 -15.03 17.50
CA THR A 795 45.25 -16.20 18.04
C THR A 795 44.30 -17.04 18.89
N SER A 796 44.51 -18.35 18.98
CA SER A 796 43.86 -19.27 19.95
C SER A 796 43.33 -18.62 21.22
N LYS A 797 44.23 -18.13 22.09
CA LYS A 797 43.91 -17.50 23.37
C LYS A 797 43.01 -16.24 23.27
N GLY A 798 43.03 -15.56 22.13
CA GLY A 798 42.12 -14.46 21.81
C GLY A 798 40.73 -14.95 21.42
N MET A 799 40.64 -16.06 20.68
CA MET A 799 39.38 -16.73 20.37
C MET A 799 38.70 -17.24 21.65
N THR A 800 39.46 -17.88 22.56
CA THR A 800 39.06 -18.21 23.94
C THR A 800 38.39 -17.00 24.61
N TRP A 801 39.07 -15.86 24.61
CA TRP A 801 38.62 -14.67 25.32
C TRP A 801 37.31 -14.10 24.75
N LEU A 802 37.14 -14.15 23.43
CA LEU A 802 35.99 -13.59 22.72
C LEU A 802 34.75 -14.49 22.79
N ILE A 803 34.92 -15.83 22.88
CA ILE A 803 33.82 -16.79 22.74
C ILE A 803 33.40 -17.43 24.07
N ASP A 804 34.28 -18.10 24.80
CA ASP A 804 33.97 -18.74 26.09
C ASP A 804 35.16 -18.62 27.06
N SER A 805 35.08 -17.71 28.03
CA SER A 805 36.18 -17.44 28.96
C SER A 805 35.71 -17.20 30.39
N ALA A 806 36.33 -17.90 31.34
CA ALA A 806 36.10 -17.68 32.77
C ALA A 806 36.48 -16.26 33.24
N ASP A 807 37.40 -15.60 32.54
CA ASP A 807 37.85 -14.22 32.84
C ASP A 807 37.03 -13.15 32.10
N ASN A 808 36.21 -13.51 31.10
CA ASN A 808 35.36 -12.56 30.37
C ASN A 808 33.90 -12.63 30.88
N PRO A 809 33.38 -11.57 31.53
CA PRO A 809 31.98 -11.53 31.96
C PRO A 809 30.98 -11.33 30.80
N ASN A 810 31.43 -11.06 29.57
CA ASN A 810 30.61 -10.66 28.44
C ASN A 810 31.08 -11.30 27.10
N ASP A 811 31.50 -12.57 27.11
CA ASP A 811 31.84 -13.32 25.88
C ASP A 811 30.62 -13.68 25.01
N LEU A 812 30.84 -14.15 23.79
CA LEU A 812 29.77 -14.47 22.83
C LEU A 812 28.85 -15.64 23.24
N THR A 813 29.21 -16.44 24.25
CA THR A 813 28.33 -17.47 24.84
C THR A 813 27.54 -16.97 26.05
N ASP A 814 27.88 -15.80 26.59
CA ASP A 814 27.28 -15.21 27.77
C ASP A 814 25.83 -14.71 27.59
N GLY A 815 25.12 -14.56 28.71
CA GLY A 815 23.79 -13.97 28.80
C GLY A 815 23.72 -12.54 28.25
N TYR A 816 24.84 -11.81 28.17
CA TYR A 816 24.89 -10.54 27.44
C TYR A 816 24.53 -10.71 25.96
N TYR A 817 25.18 -11.63 25.24
CA TYR A 817 24.94 -11.87 23.82
C TYR A 817 23.78 -12.84 23.52
N ALA A 818 23.27 -13.57 24.52
CA ALA A 818 22.14 -14.50 24.35
C ALA A 818 20.82 -13.85 23.85
N LYS A 819 20.70 -12.51 23.90
CA LYS A 819 19.58 -11.75 23.32
C LYS A 819 19.83 -11.24 21.89
N PHE A 820 21.03 -11.37 21.35
CA PHE A 820 21.44 -10.81 20.05
C PHE A 820 21.30 -11.87 18.95
N SER A 821 20.60 -11.52 17.86
CA SER A 821 20.65 -12.27 16.60
C SER A 821 22.06 -12.28 16.01
N VAL A 822 22.36 -13.23 15.13
CA VAL A 822 23.67 -13.36 14.47
C VAL A 822 24.09 -12.04 13.80
N GLU A 823 23.19 -11.41 13.05
CA GLU A 823 23.38 -10.09 12.45
C GLU A 823 23.75 -9.02 13.48
N ASN A 824 23.01 -8.92 14.59
CA ASN A 824 23.30 -7.95 15.64
C ASN A 824 24.61 -8.24 16.39
N ARG A 825 25.08 -9.49 16.43
CA ARG A 825 26.40 -9.86 16.98
C ARG A 825 27.52 -9.37 16.06
N TYR A 826 27.44 -9.67 14.76
CA TYR A 826 28.38 -9.17 13.75
C TYR A 826 28.42 -7.63 13.72
N ILE A 827 27.26 -6.96 13.73
CA ILE A 827 27.18 -5.49 13.77
C ILE A 827 27.84 -4.94 15.04
N ASN A 828 27.62 -5.55 16.21
CA ASN A 828 28.24 -5.09 17.46
C ASN A 828 29.77 -5.24 17.42
N PHE A 829 30.28 -6.41 17.03
CA PHE A 829 31.71 -6.65 16.86
C PHE A 829 32.35 -5.71 15.84
N ALA A 830 31.67 -5.47 14.71
CA ALA A 830 32.13 -4.58 13.67
C ALA A 830 32.23 -3.13 14.14
N ILE A 831 31.22 -2.62 14.87
CA ILE A 831 31.27 -1.30 15.50
C ILE A 831 32.42 -1.25 16.52
N ASN A 832 32.56 -2.25 17.39
CA ASN A 832 33.63 -2.29 18.39
C ASN A 832 35.01 -2.19 17.72
N LEU A 833 35.32 -3.06 16.76
CA LEU A 833 36.63 -3.10 16.09
C LEU A 833 36.87 -1.89 15.17
N GLY A 834 35.90 -1.55 14.32
CA GLY A 834 36.04 -0.50 13.31
C GLY A 834 35.91 0.93 13.81
N LYS A 835 35.21 1.16 14.94
CA LYS A 835 34.98 2.50 15.48
C LYS A 835 35.90 2.87 16.64
N VAL A 836 36.18 1.93 17.55
CA VAL A 836 36.85 2.23 18.85
C VAL A 836 38.02 1.30 19.20
N GLY A 837 38.07 0.10 18.64
CA GLY A 837 39.06 -0.94 18.92
C GLY A 837 40.30 -0.89 18.02
N GLU A 838 41.05 -1.99 18.03
CA GLU A 838 42.37 -2.10 17.36
C GLU A 838 42.31 -1.98 15.83
N GLY A 839 41.22 -2.45 15.19
CA GLY A 839 41.01 -2.32 13.75
C GLY A 839 40.70 -0.89 13.27
N ARG A 840 40.34 0.03 14.18
CA ARG A 840 39.86 1.38 13.86
C ARG A 840 40.77 2.15 12.92
N ALA A 841 42.08 2.13 13.17
CA ALA A 841 43.04 2.91 12.38
C ALA A 841 43.18 2.39 10.95
N ALA A 842 43.14 1.06 10.76
CA ALA A 842 43.15 0.44 9.44
C ALA A 842 41.82 0.66 8.70
N PHE A 843 40.70 0.59 9.42
CA PHE A 843 39.37 0.81 8.85
C PHE A 843 39.15 2.27 8.43
N ASP A 844 39.51 3.25 9.25
CA ASP A 844 39.40 4.69 8.94
C ASP A 844 40.26 5.07 7.73
N ALA A 845 41.50 4.56 7.65
CA ALA A 845 42.37 4.75 6.49
C ALA A 845 41.82 4.13 5.17
N LYS A 846 40.93 3.13 5.28
CA LYS A 846 40.40 2.34 4.15
C LYS A 846 38.96 2.72 3.74
N TYR A 847 38.19 3.30 4.67
CA TYR A 847 36.75 3.59 4.53
C TYR A 847 36.33 4.99 5.01
N GLY A 848 37.12 5.68 5.85
CA GLY A 848 36.77 6.97 6.43
C GLY A 848 36.45 8.05 5.38
N ALA A 849 37.31 8.17 4.36
CA ALA A 849 37.17 9.16 3.28
C ALA A 849 36.14 8.81 2.18
N LEU A 850 35.53 7.62 2.20
CA LEU A 850 34.56 7.20 1.19
C LEU A 850 33.16 7.79 1.44
N THR A 851 32.31 7.87 0.41
CA THR A 851 30.86 8.03 0.69
C THR A 851 30.31 6.74 1.31
N PHE A 852 29.11 6.78 1.90
CA PHE A 852 28.47 5.56 2.38
C PHE A 852 28.21 4.57 1.22
N ALA A 853 27.84 5.07 0.04
CA ALA A 853 27.60 4.25 -1.14
C ALA A 853 28.86 3.52 -1.66
N ASP A 854 29.99 4.22 -1.70
CA ASP A 854 31.29 3.64 -2.08
C ASP A 854 31.80 2.67 -1.02
N ALA A 855 31.58 2.97 0.27
CA ALA A 855 31.90 2.08 1.37
C ALA A 855 31.12 0.75 1.27
N VAL A 856 29.82 0.79 0.94
CA VAL A 856 29.02 -0.42 0.68
C VAL A 856 29.59 -1.23 -0.48
N ALA A 857 29.88 -0.59 -1.62
CA ALA A 857 30.44 -1.28 -2.79
C ALA A 857 31.80 -1.92 -2.50
N LYS A 858 32.66 -1.23 -1.75
CA LYS A 858 33.97 -1.72 -1.35
C LYS A 858 33.88 -2.86 -0.32
N ALA A 859 33.05 -2.74 0.70
CA ALA A 859 32.86 -3.78 1.71
C ALA A 859 32.28 -5.06 1.09
N TYR A 860 31.26 -4.93 0.25
CA TYR A 860 30.67 -6.07 -0.48
C TYR A 860 31.70 -6.77 -1.36
N GLY A 861 32.53 -6.02 -2.10
CA GLY A 861 33.58 -6.58 -2.96
C GLY A 861 34.76 -7.22 -2.22
N GLU A 862 34.98 -6.87 -0.94
CA GLU A 862 36.04 -7.42 -0.10
C GLU A 862 35.57 -8.61 0.76
N ILE A 863 34.32 -8.58 1.26
CA ILE A 863 33.75 -9.59 2.16
C ILE A 863 33.14 -10.76 1.37
N ILE A 864 32.24 -10.45 0.44
CA ILE A 864 31.52 -11.46 -0.35
C ILE A 864 32.27 -11.66 -1.67
N GLY A 865 32.54 -10.56 -2.38
CA GLY A 865 33.13 -10.56 -3.72
C GLY A 865 32.06 -10.61 -4.82
N VAL A 866 32.34 -9.96 -5.95
CA VAL A 866 31.35 -9.76 -7.02
C VAL A 866 31.21 -11.00 -7.90
N ALA A 867 32.32 -11.64 -8.27
CA ALA A 867 32.28 -12.84 -9.11
C ALA A 867 31.74 -14.05 -8.34
N GLU A 868 32.06 -14.10 -7.05
CA GLU A 868 31.67 -15.14 -6.10
C GLU A 868 30.15 -15.05 -5.83
N ALA A 869 29.64 -13.85 -5.57
CA ALA A 869 28.20 -13.59 -5.49
C ALA A 869 27.46 -13.89 -6.81
N GLN A 870 28.06 -13.57 -7.96
CA GLN A 870 27.47 -13.86 -9.27
C GLN A 870 27.44 -15.37 -9.58
N ALA A 871 28.46 -16.13 -9.20
CA ALA A 871 28.48 -17.59 -9.30
C ALA A 871 27.41 -18.24 -8.41
N ALA A 872 27.14 -17.67 -7.24
CA ALA A 872 26.02 -18.03 -6.36
C ALA A 872 24.65 -17.47 -6.83
N GLY A 873 24.55 -16.85 -8.01
CA GLY A 873 23.30 -16.36 -8.59
C GLY A 873 22.74 -15.06 -7.98
N VAL A 874 23.54 -14.32 -7.21
CA VAL A 874 23.10 -13.10 -6.50
C VAL A 874 23.11 -11.88 -7.42
N ASP A 875 22.00 -11.13 -7.46
CA ASP A 875 21.91 -9.80 -8.07
C ASP A 875 22.69 -8.78 -7.23
N VAL A 876 24.01 -8.68 -7.48
CA VAL A 876 24.91 -7.75 -6.80
C VAL A 876 24.43 -6.29 -6.90
N PRO A 877 24.00 -5.77 -8.09
CA PRO A 877 23.37 -4.45 -8.19
C PRO A 877 22.14 -4.24 -7.30
N ALA A 878 21.32 -5.26 -7.03
CA ALA A 878 20.22 -5.18 -6.07
C ALA A 878 20.70 -5.23 -4.61
N ALA A 879 21.62 -6.12 -4.28
CA ALA A 879 22.18 -6.24 -2.93
C ALA A 879 22.84 -4.93 -2.48
N LEU A 880 23.68 -4.32 -3.34
CA LEU A 880 24.32 -3.03 -3.09
C LEU A 880 23.29 -1.92 -2.82
N ARG A 881 22.27 -1.79 -3.68
CA ARG A 881 21.20 -0.78 -3.50
C ARG A 881 20.39 -0.99 -2.22
N TYR A 882 20.13 -2.24 -1.83
CA TYR A 882 19.42 -2.55 -0.59
C TYR A 882 20.22 -2.07 0.63
N ILE A 883 21.50 -2.43 0.72
CA ILE A 883 22.38 -2.04 1.83
C ILE A 883 22.57 -0.52 1.88
N GLN A 884 22.73 0.13 0.71
CA GLN A 884 22.80 1.59 0.59
C GLN A 884 21.55 2.29 1.11
N ALA A 885 20.35 1.74 0.85
CA ALA A 885 19.09 2.30 1.35
C ALA A 885 18.95 2.22 2.88
N GLN A 886 19.71 1.37 3.58
CA GLN A 886 19.69 1.26 5.04
C GLN A 886 20.68 2.23 5.74
N GLU A 887 21.25 3.21 5.04
CA GLU A 887 22.20 4.17 5.61
C GLU A 887 21.72 4.81 6.94
N SER A 888 20.44 5.19 7.03
CA SER A 888 19.88 5.77 8.26
C SER A 888 19.83 4.79 9.44
N TYR A 889 19.60 3.50 9.18
CA TYR A 889 19.63 2.44 10.20
C TYR A 889 21.06 2.20 10.69
N PHE A 890 22.03 2.08 9.78
CA PHE A 890 23.44 1.94 10.15
C PHE A 890 24.00 3.17 10.86
N ARG A 891 23.56 4.39 10.51
CA ARG A 891 23.90 5.62 11.25
C ARG A 891 23.30 5.63 12.66
N ALA A 892 22.10 5.09 12.86
CA ALA A 892 21.49 4.99 14.19
C ALA A 892 22.24 4.02 15.11
N LEU A 893 22.75 2.89 14.60
CA LEU A 893 23.55 1.94 15.37
C LEU A 893 25.01 2.41 15.56
N GLY A 894 25.62 2.94 14.51
CA GLY A 894 27.01 3.39 14.49
C GLY A 894 27.26 4.72 15.20
N GLY A 895 26.26 5.60 15.29
CA GLY A 895 26.31 6.91 15.98
C GLY A 895 27.10 8.02 15.29
N ASP A 896 28.02 7.69 14.37
CA ASP A 896 28.73 8.61 13.48
C ASP A 896 29.05 7.93 12.15
N ASP A 897 29.73 8.63 11.23
CA ASP A 897 29.97 8.16 9.86
C ASP A 897 30.86 6.92 9.77
N LEU A 898 31.97 6.88 10.52
CA LEU A 898 32.85 5.71 10.57
C LEU A 898 32.14 4.54 11.26
N GLY A 899 31.41 4.80 12.35
CA GLY A 899 30.57 3.79 13.02
C GLY A 899 29.47 3.23 12.11
N ALA A 900 28.86 4.05 11.24
CA ALA A 900 27.85 3.60 10.29
C ALA A 900 28.44 2.67 9.23
N LYS A 901 29.62 3.01 8.69
CA LYS A 901 30.36 2.16 7.76
C LYS A 901 30.80 0.84 8.43
N ALA A 902 31.18 0.89 9.71
CA ALA A 902 31.52 -0.31 10.49
C ALA A 902 30.28 -1.20 10.71
N ALA A 903 29.15 -0.62 11.12
CA ALA A 903 27.88 -1.34 11.28
C ALA A 903 27.43 -2.00 9.97
N MET A 904 27.54 -1.28 8.85
CA MET A 904 27.25 -1.79 7.51
C MET A 904 28.16 -2.97 7.14
N ALA A 905 29.48 -2.89 7.40
CA ALA A 905 30.39 -4.00 7.14
C ALA A 905 30.04 -5.23 8.00
N GLY A 906 29.61 -5.04 9.26
CA GLY A 906 29.07 -6.11 10.11
C GLY A 906 27.83 -6.78 9.52
N PHE A 907 26.90 -6.01 8.96
CA PHE A 907 25.75 -6.57 8.24
C PHE A 907 26.19 -7.38 7.01
N VAL A 908 27.15 -6.89 6.22
CA VAL A 908 27.65 -7.60 5.03
C VAL A 908 28.39 -8.89 5.40
N LEU A 909 29.16 -8.91 6.50
CA LEU A 909 29.76 -10.13 7.06
C LEU A 909 28.66 -11.14 7.42
N SER A 910 27.65 -10.73 8.20
CA SER A 910 26.53 -11.60 8.55
C SER A 910 25.73 -12.09 7.34
N ALA A 911 25.67 -11.31 6.26
CA ALA A 911 24.96 -11.70 5.04
C ALA A 911 25.75 -12.76 4.25
N GLY A 912 27.07 -12.62 4.10
CA GLY A 912 27.91 -13.66 3.48
C GLY A 912 27.77 -15.00 4.22
N THR A 913 27.89 -14.97 5.54
CA THR A 913 27.78 -16.16 6.39
C THR A 913 26.37 -16.74 6.46
N ALA A 914 25.30 -15.95 6.33
CA ALA A 914 23.92 -16.45 6.36
C ALA A 914 23.41 -17.04 5.02
N TYR A 915 24.17 -16.91 3.93
CA TYR A 915 23.84 -17.48 2.62
C TYR A 915 24.92 -18.45 2.07
N HIS A 916 26.01 -18.63 2.81
CA HIS A 916 27.15 -19.51 2.47
C HIS A 916 27.86 -19.03 1.19
N VAL A 917 28.00 -17.70 1.04
CA VAL A 917 28.56 -17.06 -0.17
C VAL A 917 29.74 -16.16 0.14
N GLY A 918 30.86 -16.45 -0.52
CA GLY A 918 31.94 -15.49 -0.75
C GLY A 918 33.09 -15.55 0.25
N LYS A 919 34.08 -14.68 0.00
CA LYS A 919 35.46 -14.80 0.52
C LYS A 919 35.59 -14.92 2.03
N SER A 920 34.76 -14.19 2.79
CA SER A 920 34.77 -14.30 4.25
C SER A 920 34.17 -15.62 4.75
N TYR A 921 33.16 -16.17 4.07
CA TYR A 921 32.59 -17.48 4.41
C TYR A 921 33.55 -18.61 4.02
N GLU A 922 34.12 -18.56 2.80
CA GLU A 922 35.14 -19.52 2.34
C GLU A 922 36.35 -19.56 3.30
N ALA A 923 36.83 -18.40 3.75
CA ALA A 923 37.91 -18.31 4.73
C ALA A 923 37.52 -18.78 6.14
N LEU A 924 36.25 -18.66 6.53
CA LEU A 924 35.72 -19.20 7.79
C LEU A 924 35.61 -20.73 7.74
N GLU A 925 35.10 -21.29 6.64
CA GLU A 925 35.01 -22.72 6.42
C GLU A 925 36.40 -23.37 6.41
N ASP A 926 37.37 -22.83 5.65
CA ASP A 926 38.75 -23.32 5.67
C ASP A 926 39.41 -23.16 7.05
N TYR A 927 39.08 -22.12 7.83
CA TYR A 927 39.55 -21.97 9.23
C TYR A 927 38.96 -23.05 10.16
N VAL A 928 37.66 -23.33 10.05
CA VAL A 928 36.96 -24.39 10.82
C VAL A 928 37.52 -25.77 10.44
N VAL A 929 37.62 -26.07 9.14
CA VAL A 929 38.15 -27.35 8.63
C VAL A 929 39.62 -27.53 8.98
N ALA A 930 40.48 -26.50 8.85
CA ALA A 930 41.88 -26.58 9.26
C ALA A 930 42.03 -26.79 10.78
N THR A 931 41.17 -26.18 11.59
CA THR A 931 41.15 -26.37 13.05
C THR A 931 40.75 -27.80 13.43
N ILE A 932 39.83 -28.41 12.67
CA ILE A 932 39.41 -29.82 12.83
C ILE A 932 40.53 -30.79 12.39
N VAL A 933 41.13 -30.59 11.22
CA VAL A 933 42.09 -31.54 10.61
C VAL A 933 43.48 -31.48 11.28
N SER A 934 43.94 -30.30 11.71
CA SER A 934 45.32 -30.10 12.19
C SER A 934 45.67 -30.80 13.51
N LYS A 935 44.68 -31.29 14.26
CA LYS A 935 44.88 -31.99 15.55
C LYS A 935 44.67 -33.53 15.46
N GLY A 936 44.73 -34.12 14.26
CA GLY A 936 44.58 -35.57 14.00
C GLY A 936 45.71 -36.50 14.53
N GLY A 937 46.22 -36.26 15.73
CA GLY A 937 47.24 -37.08 16.40
C GLY A 937 46.75 -37.55 17.78
N ALA A 938 46.73 -38.87 18.00
CA ALA A 938 46.12 -39.50 19.18
C ALA A 938 46.86 -39.23 20.51
N ALA A 939 46.62 -38.06 21.10
CA ALA A 939 47.02 -37.70 22.47
C ALA A 939 46.08 -36.68 23.15
N ALA A 940 45.37 -35.85 22.37
CA ALA A 940 44.34 -34.96 22.87
C ALA A 940 43.11 -35.03 21.95
N ALA A 941 41.94 -35.29 22.52
CA ALA A 941 40.68 -34.92 21.87
C ALA A 941 40.70 -33.41 21.61
N PRO A 942 40.00 -32.90 20.57
CA PRO A 942 40.06 -31.49 20.26
C PRO A 942 39.45 -30.70 21.42
N ALA A 943 40.30 -30.04 22.20
CA ALA A 943 39.90 -28.81 22.86
C ALA A 943 39.57 -27.83 21.72
N TRP A 944 38.27 -27.60 21.50
CA TRP A 944 37.81 -26.65 20.49
C TRP A 944 38.32 -25.28 20.92
N ASP A 945 39.17 -24.70 20.07
CA ASP A 945 39.86 -23.40 20.19
C ASP A 945 38.88 -22.21 20.04
N LEU A 946 37.68 -22.41 20.58
CA LEU A 946 36.64 -21.44 20.89
C LEU A 946 36.64 -21.19 22.41
N GLY A 947 37.09 -22.19 23.19
CA GLY A 947 37.87 -22.00 24.41
C GLY A 947 39.37 -22.04 24.08
#